data_AF-A0A1Z5ICJ4-F1
#
_entry.id   AF-A0A1Z5ICJ4-F1
#
_cell.length_a   1.000
_cell.length_b   1.000
_cell.length_c   1.000
_cell.angle_alpha   90.00
_cell.angle_beta   90.00
_cell.angle_gamma   90.00
#
_symmetry.space_group_name_H-M   'P 1'
#
loop_
_entity.id
_entity.type
_entity.pdbx_description
1 polymer ?
#
loop_
_entity_poly.entity_id
_entity_poly.type
_entity_poly.pdbx_seq_one_letter_code
_entity_poly.pdbx_strand_id
1 'polypeptide(L)'
;MPDQTGTSLQLTVQPDELRVEQGRIQLSGKLSDGRTIQGQYFSDDQAMLQKLQIKKTAKLLVHGDISRPQPATNANEFDFRQYQADQGIFNTIKIDRLTPIETVQAHQPITRWINACHALRAQLVQYTKALPSTLQLYVQGLFLGWRATDFYDSLSAVTDLGLIHLFSISGFHIVWIVATVSWFLRRIGFTQTPISVVLLLLLPTYYIIAGSQVGLLRAVAVVILGLIASLCSFRLTGLTTWSLSLLLGLVVQPALLMHLGGQLSYGLALGLLFTKQFGAFKTTLMLNLLSLPLILYHIYQWHVLTLFVNLLILPIFSLCIFPLVLIAGIGGQVFPWLADVTEWLLKQFTDGLNLIDALPGMIVFGKPAAWVVGLLIVLTLLLMTERFKRWLLPILGVVYLASFLVIHLPSSGEVTFFDIGQGDSFLVRSPYDRQITMIDTGGRVNFGGQKISGRSRAERISINYLKSQGISYLDNLCLSHQDADHVGDVGDVLQAIHVKKLYIPAGMTNNPQFMKRINPFIKNTQIVPVQAGQQVVGTPFTVVHPFKPGLGSNEDSMVLSGQINGLRWLFTGDLDQAGEREILTHYPALRTDVLKLGHHGSKTSSDPEVIRRLQPKIGIISAGRKNRYGHPNQETLATLATNHIPAFNTQVNGMIRYRYTNPNNGHWETFLKENLL
;
A
#
# COMPACT_ATOMS: atom_id res chain seq x y z
N MET A 1 12.56 -21.03 7.80
CA MET A 1 13.97 -21.36 7.58
C MET A 1 14.84 -20.17 7.97
N PRO A 2 16.05 -20.38 8.49
CA PRO A 2 17.04 -19.31 8.63
C PRO A 2 17.43 -18.76 7.25
N ASP A 3 18.03 -17.58 7.22
CA ASP A 3 18.54 -17.01 5.97
C ASP A 3 19.69 -17.89 5.47
N GLN A 4 19.63 -18.30 4.21
CA GLN A 4 20.61 -19.21 3.59
C GLN A 4 20.87 -18.77 2.15
N THR A 5 22.12 -18.80 1.72
CA THR A 5 22.52 -18.42 0.37
C THR A 5 22.75 -19.66 -0.50
N GLY A 6 22.40 -19.60 -1.79
CA GLY A 6 22.65 -20.69 -2.75
C GLY A 6 21.98 -22.02 -2.39
N THR A 7 20.78 -21.99 -1.83
CA THR A 7 20.04 -23.19 -1.41
C THR A 7 19.19 -23.72 -2.55
N SER A 8 19.15 -25.05 -2.70
CA SER A 8 18.26 -25.72 -3.65
C SER A 8 17.02 -26.28 -2.94
N LEU A 9 15.84 -25.85 -3.37
CA LEU A 9 14.55 -26.30 -2.85
C LEU A 9 13.72 -26.95 -3.95
N GLN A 10 12.95 -27.97 -3.58
CA GLN A 10 11.90 -28.52 -4.43
C GLN A 10 10.56 -27.91 -4.02
N LEU A 11 9.93 -27.18 -4.93
CA LEU A 11 8.63 -26.53 -4.72
C LEU A 11 7.58 -27.16 -5.61
N THR A 12 6.44 -27.54 -5.03
CA THR A 12 5.23 -27.85 -5.79
C THR A 12 4.50 -26.55 -6.07
N VAL A 13 4.38 -26.18 -7.35
CA VAL A 13 3.81 -24.90 -7.79
C VAL A 13 2.57 -25.16 -8.62
N GLN A 14 1.50 -24.43 -8.31
CA GLN A 14 0.27 -24.44 -9.11
C GLN A 14 0.43 -23.53 -10.35
N PRO A 15 -0.24 -23.83 -11.47
CA PRO A 15 -0.06 -23.08 -12.72
C PRO A 15 -0.52 -21.62 -12.65
N ASP A 16 -1.49 -21.31 -11.81
CA ASP A 16 -1.96 -19.93 -11.53
C ASP A 16 -1.12 -19.24 -10.44
N GLU A 17 -0.24 -19.96 -9.74
CA GLU A 17 0.66 -19.39 -8.73
C GLU A 17 2.02 -18.97 -9.32
N LEU A 18 2.30 -19.28 -10.59
CA LEU A 18 3.47 -18.81 -11.33
C LEU A 18 3.05 -17.68 -12.30
N ARG A 19 3.50 -16.47 -11.99
CA ARG A 19 3.20 -15.25 -12.76
C ARG A 19 4.43 -14.79 -13.50
N VAL A 20 4.28 -14.54 -14.80
CA VAL A 20 5.30 -13.91 -15.63
C VAL A 20 4.83 -12.50 -15.95
N GLU A 21 5.52 -11.50 -15.42
CA GLU A 21 5.16 -10.09 -15.59
C GLU A 21 6.44 -9.27 -15.76
N GLN A 22 6.55 -8.45 -16.81
CA GLN A 22 7.56 -7.39 -16.96
C GLN A 22 9.01 -7.82 -16.59
N GLY A 23 9.54 -8.87 -17.21
CA GLY A 23 10.93 -9.31 -16.97
C GLY A 23 11.18 -10.03 -15.64
N ARG A 24 10.12 -10.39 -14.90
CA ARG A 24 10.23 -11.21 -13.69
C ARG A 24 9.22 -12.36 -13.67
N ILE A 25 9.60 -13.43 -12.97
CA ILE A 25 8.68 -14.48 -12.51
C ILE A 25 8.46 -14.27 -11.02
N GLN A 26 7.20 -14.22 -10.61
CA GLN A 26 6.80 -14.40 -9.23
C GLN A 26 6.13 -15.75 -9.09
N LEU A 27 6.56 -16.55 -8.14
CA LEU A 27 5.94 -17.84 -7.86
C LEU A 27 5.59 -17.99 -6.39
N SER A 28 4.53 -18.73 -6.10
CA SER A 28 4.25 -19.27 -4.77
C SER A 28 4.28 -20.78 -4.87
N GLY A 29 4.98 -21.45 -3.97
CA GLY A 29 5.14 -22.90 -4.01
C GLY A 29 5.18 -23.53 -2.63
N LYS A 30 4.73 -24.78 -2.54
CA LYS A 30 4.74 -25.56 -1.30
C LYS A 30 5.93 -26.51 -1.25
N LEU A 31 6.61 -26.53 -0.11
CA LEU A 31 7.61 -27.54 0.25
C LEU A 31 6.96 -28.90 0.53
N SER A 32 7.78 -29.94 0.61
CA SER A 32 7.34 -31.30 0.96
C SER A 32 6.68 -31.41 2.34
N ASP A 33 7.01 -30.51 3.26
CA ASP A 33 6.42 -30.42 4.60
C ASP A 33 5.16 -29.53 4.67
N GLY A 34 4.69 -29.02 3.52
CA GLY A 34 3.47 -28.22 3.40
C GLY A 34 3.66 -26.71 3.61
N ARG A 35 4.85 -26.23 3.97
CA ARG A 35 5.12 -24.79 4.11
C ARG A 35 5.12 -24.09 2.75
N THR A 36 4.54 -22.90 2.69
CA THR A 36 4.52 -22.07 1.48
C THR A 36 5.72 -21.11 1.45
N ILE A 37 6.39 -21.01 0.31
CA ILE A 37 7.48 -20.08 0.04
C ILE A 37 7.15 -19.26 -1.22
N GLN A 38 7.39 -17.96 -1.14
CA GLN A 38 7.26 -17.07 -2.29
C GLN A 38 8.62 -16.84 -2.96
N GLY A 39 8.70 -17.02 -4.26
CA GLY A 39 9.91 -16.86 -5.06
C GLY A 39 9.83 -15.71 -6.05
N GLN A 40 10.97 -15.06 -6.32
CA GLN A 40 11.10 -14.09 -7.40
C GLN A 40 12.35 -14.39 -8.24
N TYR A 41 12.20 -14.44 -9.56
CA TYR A 41 13.26 -14.61 -10.54
C TYR A 41 13.24 -13.44 -11.51
N PHE A 42 14.38 -12.88 -11.87
CA PHE A 42 14.49 -11.77 -12.81
C PHE A 42 15.29 -12.22 -14.04
N SER A 43 14.81 -11.91 -15.24
CA SER A 43 15.51 -12.17 -16.50
C SER A 43 15.03 -11.21 -17.59
N ASP A 44 15.96 -10.72 -18.40
CA ASP A 44 15.66 -9.86 -19.55
C ASP A 44 15.13 -10.65 -20.75
N ASP A 45 15.31 -11.98 -20.78
CA ASP A 45 14.80 -12.83 -21.85
C ASP A 45 13.32 -13.21 -21.62
N GLN A 46 12.41 -12.40 -22.15
CA GLN A 46 10.97 -12.66 -22.05
C GLN A 46 10.54 -13.98 -22.71
N ALA A 47 11.21 -14.43 -23.77
CA ALA A 47 10.87 -15.68 -24.44
C ALA A 47 11.21 -16.88 -23.56
N MET A 48 12.35 -16.83 -22.85
CA MET A 48 12.69 -17.79 -21.81
C MET A 48 11.66 -17.78 -20.68
N LEU A 49 11.30 -16.60 -20.18
CA LEU A 49 10.31 -16.49 -19.10
C LEU A 49 8.94 -17.07 -19.49
N GLN A 50 8.50 -16.86 -20.73
CA GLN A 50 7.26 -17.47 -21.22
C GLN A 50 7.34 -18.99 -21.31
N LYS A 51 8.49 -19.56 -21.68
CA LYS A 51 8.70 -21.03 -21.69
C LYS A 51 8.65 -21.65 -20.30
N LEU A 52 8.87 -20.87 -19.25
CA LEU A 52 8.78 -21.32 -17.85
C LEU A 52 7.34 -21.34 -17.31
N GLN A 53 6.34 -20.89 -18.08
CA GLN A 53 4.94 -21.04 -17.69
C GLN A 53 4.53 -22.50 -17.69
N ILE A 54 3.96 -22.94 -16.57
CA ILE A 54 3.46 -24.30 -16.40
C ILE A 54 1.94 -24.33 -16.64
N LYS A 55 1.47 -25.35 -17.34
CA LYS A 55 0.02 -25.56 -17.62
C LYS A 55 -0.66 -26.46 -16.59
N LYS A 56 0.13 -27.23 -15.84
CA LYS A 56 -0.31 -28.19 -14.82
C LYS A 56 0.60 -28.04 -13.60
N THR A 57 0.12 -28.50 -12.44
CA THR A 57 0.90 -28.55 -11.20
C THR A 57 2.24 -29.25 -11.44
N ALA A 58 3.34 -28.59 -11.11
CA ALA A 58 4.69 -29.08 -11.37
C ALA A 58 5.56 -28.97 -10.12
N LYS A 59 6.51 -29.89 -9.99
CA LYS A 59 7.64 -29.75 -9.07
C LYS A 59 8.74 -28.98 -9.76
N LEU A 60 9.14 -27.86 -9.18
CA LEU A 60 10.23 -27.02 -9.65
C LEU A 60 11.42 -27.15 -8.70
N LEU A 61 12.61 -27.37 -9.26
CA LEU A 61 13.87 -27.18 -8.53
C LEU A 61 14.23 -25.71 -8.61
N VAL A 62 14.26 -25.06 -7.45
CA VAL A 62 14.56 -23.64 -7.33
C VAL A 62 15.86 -23.49 -6.56
N HIS A 63 16.83 -22.83 -7.17
CA HIS A 63 18.11 -22.50 -6.56
C HIS A 63 18.21 -21.00 -6.30
N GLY A 64 18.57 -20.62 -5.09
CA GLY A 64 18.83 -19.22 -4.75
C GLY A 64 18.87 -18.92 -3.26
N ASP A 65 18.72 -17.65 -2.92
CA ASP A 65 18.88 -17.15 -1.54
C ASP A 65 17.54 -17.09 -0.82
N ILE A 66 17.43 -17.81 0.29
CA ILE A 66 16.27 -17.81 1.17
C ILE A 66 16.44 -16.71 2.20
N SER A 67 15.42 -15.88 2.36
CA SER A 67 15.35 -14.89 3.43
C SER A 67 13.96 -14.83 4.05
N ARG A 68 13.83 -14.13 5.17
CA ARG A 68 12.52 -13.68 5.65
C ARG A 68 12.08 -12.43 4.88
N PRO A 69 10.76 -12.22 4.68
CA PRO A 69 10.25 -10.94 4.20
C PRO A 69 10.68 -9.82 5.15
N GLN A 70 11.00 -8.65 4.61
CA GLN A 70 11.32 -7.50 5.45
C GLN A 70 10.07 -7.03 6.20
N PRO A 71 10.17 -6.75 7.52
CA PRO A 71 9.08 -6.12 8.25
C PRO A 71 8.85 -4.69 7.75
N ALA A 72 7.71 -4.10 8.10
CA ALA A 72 7.59 -2.64 8.04
C ALA A 72 8.75 -2.00 8.82
N THR A 73 9.21 -0.84 8.36
CA THR A 73 10.30 -0.11 9.02
C THR A 73 9.92 1.32 9.35
N ASN A 74 8.73 1.74 8.96
CA ASN A 74 8.15 3.03 9.25
C ASN A 74 6.81 2.88 9.98
N ALA A 75 6.49 3.87 10.82
CA ALA A 75 5.17 3.92 11.45
C ALA A 75 4.07 4.01 10.39
N ASN A 76 2.99 3.24 10.56
CA ASN A 76 1.82 3.18 9.68
C ASN A 76 2.08 2.69 8.25
N GLU A 77 3.30 2.24 7.94
CA GLU A 77 3.62 1.50 6.71
C GLU A 77 2.91 0.15 6.69
N PHE A 78 2.58 -0.33 5.49
CA PHE A 78 2.03 -1.67 5.30
C PHE A 78 3.05 -2.75 5.70
N ASP A 79 2.74 -3.53 6.72
CA ASP A 79 3.60 -4.63 7.16
C ASP A 79 3.46 -5.84 6.23
N PHE A 80 4.31 -5.87 5.20
CA PHE A 80 4.34 -6.95 4.23
C PHE A 80 4.71 -8.30 4.86
N ARG A 81 5.56 -8.30 5.89
CA ARG A 81 5.94 -9.54 6.58
C ARG A 81 4.76 -10.11 7.35
N GLN A 82 4.04 -9.28 8.10
CA GLN A 82 2.84 -9.71 8.80
C GLN A 82 1.77 -10.19 7.82
N TYR A 83 1.54 -9.44 6.72
CA TYR A 83 0.62 -9.85 5.67
C TYR A 83 0.97 -11.23 5.08
N GLN A 84 2.25 -11.50 4.82
CA GLN A 84 2.69 -12.82 4.36
C GLN A 84 2.48 -13.90 5.43
N ALA A 85 2.80 -13.62 6.68
CA ALA A 85 2.61 -14.56 7.79
C ALA A 85 1.12 -14.93 7.96
N ASP A 86 0.21 -13.97 7.80
CA ASP A 86 -1.24 -14.17 7.83
C ASP A 86 -1.73 -15.07 6.68
N GLN A 87 -0.98 -15.15 5.58
CA GLN A 87 -1.21 -16.05 4.44
C GLN A 87 -0.44 -17.38 4.58
N GLY A 88 0.24 -17.62 5.71
CA GLY A 88 1.05 -18.82 5.96
C GLY A 88 2.40 -18.84 5.25
N ILE A 89 2.89 -17.69 4.77
CA ILE A 89 4.17 -17.52 4.09
C ILE A 89 5.16 -16.86 5.05
N PHE A 90 6.24 -17.56 5.39
CA PHE A 90 7.24 -17.08 6.35
C PHE A 90 8.61 -16.80 5.73
N ASN A 91 8.83 -17.26 4.49
CA ASN A 91 10.09 -17.18 3.80
C ASN A 91 9.88 -16.82 2.33
N THR A 92 10.82 -16.04 1.80
CA THR A 92 10.96 -15.70 0.40
C THR A 92 12.24 -16.28 -0.15
N ILE A 93 12.28 -16.61 -1.45
CA ILE A 93 13.49 -17.02 -2.16
C ILE A 93 13.76 -16.08 -3.33
N LYS A 94 14.95 -15.48 -3.36
CA LYS A 94 15.46 -14.81 -4.55
C LYS A 94 16.10 -15.89 -5.42
N ILE A 95 15.48 -16.16 -6.57
CA ILE A 95 15.83 -17.28 -7.43
C ILE A 95 16.94 -16.86 -8.38
N ASP A 96 17.96 -17.71 -8.51
CA ASP A 96 19.03 -17.58 -9.49
C ASP A 96 18.85 -18.57 -10.65
N ARG A 97 18.31 -19.74 -10.35
CA ARG A 97 18.03 -20.78 -11.36
C ARG A 97 16.74 -21.50 -11.04
N LEU A 98 15.93 -21.71 -12.08
CA LEU A 98 14.67 -22.44 -12.00
C LEU A 98 14.67 -23.56 -13.04
N THR A 99 14.53 -24.80 -12.59
CA THR A 99 14.46 -25.98 -13.46
C THR A 99 13.18 -26.75 -13.18
N PRO A 100 12.27 -26.93 -14.15
CA PRO A 100 11.13 -27.82 -13.97
C PRO A 100 11.64 -29.26 -13.84
N ILE A 101 11.23 -29.96 -12.78
CA ILE A 101 11.60 -31.36 -12.54
C ILE A 101 10.58 -32.27 -13.22
N GLU A 102 9.33 -32.24 -12.75
CA GLU A 102 8.30 -33.20 -13.16
C GLU A 102 6.89 -32.62 -13.01
N THR A 103 5.97 -33.09 -13.84
CA THR A 103 4.54 -32.81 -13.67
C THR A 103 3.99 -33.72 -12.58
N VAL A 104 3.33 -33.16 -11.56
CA VAL A 104 2.85 -33.94 -10.41
C VAL A 104 1.52 -34.61 -10.74
N GLN A 105 1.47 -35.94 -10.68
CA GLN A 105 0.20 -36.68 -10.67
C GLN A 105 -0.27 -36.87 -9.22
N ALA A 106 -1.42 -36.29 -8.88
CA ALA A 106 -2.01 -36.44 -7.55
C ALA A 106 -2.74 -37.78 -7.44
N HIS A 107 -2.44 -38.56 -6.40
CA HIS A 107 -3.06 -39.87 -6.19
C HIS A 107 -4.41 -39.76 -5.48
N GLN A 108 -4.59 -38.77 -4.61
CA GLN A 108 -5.85 -38.53 -3.89
C GLN A 108 -6.87 -37.75 -4.75
N PRO A 109 -8.17 -38.13 -4.74
CA PRO A 109 -9.19 -37.51 -5.59
C PRO A 109 -9.41 -36.02 -5.29
N ILE A 110 -9.36 -35.63 -4.01
CA ILE A 110 -9.51 -34.23 -3.58
C ILE A 110 -8.38 -33.37 -4.14
N THR A 111 -7.13 -33.83 -4.03
CA THR A 111 -5.95 -33.12 -4.56
C THR A 111 -5.98 -33.02 -6.09
N ARG A 112 -6.47 -34.06 -6.78
CA ARG A 112 -6.69 -33.99 -8.24
C ARG A 112 -7.71 -32.92 -8.60
N TRP A 113 -8.83 -32.85 -7.86
CA TRP A 113 -9.86 -31.84 -8.08
C TRP A 113 -9.34 -30.41 -7.82
N ILE A 114 -8.59 -30.20 -6.74
CA ILE A 114 -7.93 -28.91 -6.45
C ILE A 114 -6.97 -28.53 -7.59
N ASN A 115 -6.08 -29.43 -8.00
CA ASN A 115 -5.13 -29.19 -9.09
C ASN A 115 -5.85 -28.90 -10.43
N ALA A 116 -6.98 -29.56 -10.70
CA ALA A 116 -7.80 -29.29 -11.88
C ALA A 116 -8.43 -27.89 -11.82
N CYS A 117 -8.89 -27.43 -10.66
CA CYS A 117 -9.40 -26.08 -10.47
C CYS A 117 -8.32 -25.02 -10.73
N HIS A 118 -7.10 -25.22 -10.22
CA HIS A 118 -5.97 -24.34 -10.47
C HIS A 118 -5.55 -24.31 -11.95
N ALA A 119 -5.52 -25.48 -12.61
CA ALA A 119 -5.24 -25.57 -14.04
C ALA A 119 -6.32 -24.86 -14.88
N LEU A 120 -7.60 -25.05 -14.54
CA LEU A 120 -8.71 -24.35 -15.17
C LEU A 120 -8.60 -22.85 -14.98
N ARG A 121 -8.31 -22.39 -13.76
CA ARG A 121 -8.11 -20.96 -13.48
C ARG A 121 -6.97 -20.37 -14.31
N ALA A 122 -5.83 -21.05 -14.39
CA ALA A 122 -4.69 -20.61 -15.21
C ALA A 122 -5.08 -20.50 -16.70
N GLN A 123 -5.84 -21.47 -17.21
CA GLN A 123 -6.37 -21.43 -18.58
C GLN A 123 -7.34 -20.27 -18.79
N LEU A 124 -8.24 -20.01 -17.85
CA LEU A 124 -9.17 -18.88 -17.92
C LEU A 124 -8.43 -17.53 -17.89
N VAL A 125 -7.41 -17.39 -17.03
CA VAL A 125 -6.56 -16.20 -17.01
C VAL A 125 -5.83 -16.03 -18.36
N GLN A 126 -5.30 -17.11 -18.93
CA GLN A 126 -4.66 -17.06 -20.24
C GLN A 126 -5.65 -16.69 -21.36
N TYR A 127 -6.87 -17.22 -21.31
CA TYR A 127 -7.95 -16.89 -22.23
C TYR A 127 -8.24 -15.38 -22.20
N THR A 128 -8.33 -14.77 -21.02
CA THR A 128 -8.61 -13.33 -20.93
C THR A 128 -7.54 -12.42 -21.53
N LYS A 129 -6.31 -12.89 -21.80
CA LYS A 129 -5.24 -12.08 -22.42
C LYS A 129 -5.53 -11.68 -23.88
N ALA A 130 -6.47 -12.36 -24.54
CA ALA A 130 -6.90 -11.99 -25.89
C ALA A 130 -8.01 -10.93 -25.88
N LEU A 131 -8.55 -10.57 -24.71
CA LEU A 131 -9.57 -9.53 -24.58
C LEU A 131 -8.92 -8.14 -24.54
N PRO A 132 -9.66 -7.08 -24.90
CA PRO A 132 -9.24 -5.70 -24.69
C PRO A 132 -8.85 -5.41 -23.22
N SER A 133 -7.99 -4.42 -23.02
CA SER A 133 -7.32 -4.15 -21.73
C SER A 133 -8.26 -3.94 -20.55
N THR A 134 -9.28 -3.08 -20.68
CA THR A 134 -10.18 -2.77 -19.56
C THR A 134 -11.12 -3.95 -19.30
N LEU A 135 -11.65 -4.58 -20.34
CA LEU A 135 -12.45 -5.79 -20.22
C LEU A 135 -11.66 -6.94 -19.56
N GLN A 136 -10.41 -7.16 -19.95
CA GLN A 136 -9.52 -8.15 -19.31
C GLN A 136 -9.40 -7.87 -17.81
N LEU A 137 -9.11 -6.62 -17.41
CA LEU A 137 -8.97 -6.24 -16.00
C LEU A 137 -10.25 -6.52 -15.20
N TYR A 138 -11.43 -6.19 -15.76
CA TYR A 138 -12.72 -6.42 -15.11
C TYR A 138 -13.04 -7.91 -15.00
N VAL A 139 -12.83 -8.71 -16.06
CA VAL A 139 -13.09 -10.16 -16.03
C VAL A 139 -12.18 -10.86 -15.02
N GLN A 140 -10.88 -10.55 -15.05
CA GLN A 140 -9.90 -11.12 -14.13
C GLN A 140 -10.22 -10.75 -12.67
N GLY A 141 -10.53 -9.48 -12.42
CA GLY A 141 -10.85 -8.99 -11.08
C GLY A 141 -12.14 -9.56 -10.50
N LEU A 142 -13.23 -9.54 -11.27
CA LEU A 142 -14.59 -9.88 -10.80
C LEU A 142 -14.87 -11.38 -10.73
N PHE A 143 -14.28 -12.19 -11.62
CA PHE A 143 -14.63 -13.61 -11.74
C PHE A 143 -13.52 -14.56 -11.33
N LEU A 144 -12.26 -14.21 -11.61
CA LEU A 144 -11.10 -15.09 -11.38
C LEU A 144 -10.30 -14.71 -10.12
N GLY A 145 -10.67 -13.59 -9.48
CA GLY A 145 -9.95 -13.01 -8.36
C GLY A 145 -8.48 -12.74 -8.69
N TRP A 146 -8.18 -12.51 -9.96
CA TRP A 146 -6.86 -12.27 -10.50
C TRP A 146 -6.65 -10.76 -10.65
N ARG A 147 -5.67 -10.21 -9.93
CA ARG A 147 -5.34 -8.78 -9.99
C ARG A 147 -3.90 -8.66 -10.49
N ALA A 148 -3.74 -8.03 -11.65
CA ALA A 148 -2.44 -7.66 -12.21
C ALA A 148 -1.79 -6.56 -11.34
N THR A 149 -0.48 -6.36 -11.49
CA THR A 149 0.29 -5.40 -10.67
C THR A 149 -0.22 -3.96 -10.80
N ASP A 150 -0.76 -3.59 -11.97
CA ASP A 150 -1.30 -2.27 -12.33
C ASP A 150 -2.82 -2.12 -12.07
N PHE A 151 -3.46 -3.12 -11.45
CA PHE A 151 -4.91 -3.16 -11.29
C PHE A 151 -5.45 -1.94 -10.51
N TYR A 152 -4.83 -1.59 -9.39
CA TYR A 152 -5.27 -0.46 -8.56
C TYR A 152 -4.90 0.89 -9.17
N ASP A 153 -3.79 0.95 -9.89
CA ASP A 153 -3.33 2.19 -10.56
C ASP A 153 -4.25 2.53 -11.74
N SER A 154 -4.75 1.51 -12.44
CA SER A 154 -5.72 1.65 -13.54
C SER A 154 -7.14 2.00 -13.07
N LEU A 155 -7.43 1.83 -11.77
CA LEU A 155 -8.74 2.01 -11.15
C LEU A 155 -8.63 2.89 -9.89
N SER A 156 -7.86 3.98 -9.97
CA SER A 156 -7.64 4.90 -8.84
C SER A 156 -8.95 5.50 -8.34
N ALA A 157 -9.80 6.04 -9.23
CA ALA A 157 -11.10 6.60 -8.86
C ALA A 157 -12.03 5.58 -8.20
N VAL A 158 -11.97 4.31 -8.60
CA VAL A 158 -12.72 3.22 -7.93
C VAL A 158 -12.22 3.03 -6.50
N THR A 159 -10.92 3.19 -6.26
CA THR A 159 -10.32 3.09 -4.93
C THR A 159 -10.68 4.31 -4.08
N ASP A 160 -10.53 5.52 -4.61
CA ASP A 160 -10.74 6.77 -3.88
C ASP A 160 -12.22 7.05 -3.57
N LEU A 161 -13.13 6.71 -4.50
CA LEU A 161 -14.58 6.75 -4.26
C LEU A 161 -15.10 5.58 -3.41
N GLY A 162 -14.21 4.73 -2.88
CA GLY A 162 -14.57 3.62 -2.00
C GLY A 162 -15.30 2.47 -2.69
N LEU A 163 -15.30 2.41 -4.02
CA LEU A 163 -15.97 1.41 -4.86
C LEU A 163 -15.16 0.12 -5.06
N ILE A 164 -13.92 0.04 -4.56
CA ILE A 164 -13.05 -1.13 -4.74
C ILE A 164 -13.66 -2.43 -4.20
N HIS A 165 -14.58 -2.34 -3.26
CA HIS A 165 -15.33 -3.49 -2.73
C HIS A 165 -16.22 -4.15 -3.78
N LEU A 166 -16.60 -3.45 -4.87
CA LEU A 166 -17.33 -4.04 -6.01
C LEU A 166 -16.47 -5.06 -6.78
N PHE A 167 -15.15 -4.86 -6.80
CA PHE A 167 -14.15 -5.77 -7.39
C PHE A 167 -13.62 -6.81 -6.40
N SER A 168 -14.11 -6.78 -5.16
CA SER A 168 -13.98 -7.92 -4.26
C SER A 168 -15.14 -8.86 -4.56
N ILE A 169 -14.85 -10.12 -4.91
CA ILE A 169 -15.90 -11.10 -5.21
C ILE A 169 -16.80 -11.22 -3.99
N SER A 170 -18.03 -10.71 -4.13
CA SER A 170 -18.91 -10.39 -3.01
C SER A 170 -20.04 -11.41 -2.85
N GLY A 171 -20.83 -11.27 -1.79
CA GLY A 171 -22.05 -12.08 -1.61
C GLY A 171 -23.01 -12.01 -2.80
N PHE A 172 -23.05 -10.86 -3.48
CA PHE A 172 -23.88 -10.67 -4.67
C PHE A 172 -23.48 -11.59 -5.83
N HIS A 173 -22.19 -11.81 -6.04
CA HIS A 173 -21.69 -12.69 -7.09
C HIS A 173 -22.17 -14.13 -6.88
N ILE A 174 -22.11 -14.60 -5.63
CA ILE A 174 -22.61 -15.93 -5.27
C ILE A 174 -24.13 -16.02 -5.43
N VAL A 175 -24.88 -14.98 -5.05
CA VAL A 175 -26.34 -14.95 -5.26
C VAL A 175 -26.67 -15.08 -6.76
N TRP A 176 -25.94 -14.39 -7.64
CA TRP A 176 -26.13 -14.53 -9.10
C TRP A 176 -25.82 -15.94 -9.60
N ILE A 177 -24.69 -16.52 -9.19
CA ILE A 177 -24.33 -17.89 -9.58
C ILE A 177 -25.43 -18.87 -9.17
N VAL A 178 -25.90 -18.78 -7.92
CA VAL A 178 -26.98 -19.61 -7.40
C VAL A 178 -28.27 -19.40 -8.17
N ALA A 179 -28.65 -18.15 -8.43
CA ALA A 179 -29.89 -17.81 -9.15
C ALA A 179 -29.87 -18.32 -10.60
N THR A 180 -28.79 -18.06 -11.34
CA THR A 180 -28.66 -18.47 -12.75
C THR A 180 -28.65 -19.98 -12.91
N VAL A 181 -27.86 -20.69 -12.09
CA VAL A 181 -27.79 -22.16 -12.13
C VAL A 181 -29.14 -22.77 -11.73
N SER A 182 -29.78 -22.26 -10.68
CA SER A 182 -31.10 -22.74 -10.25
C SER A 182 -32.16 -22.49 -11.32
N TRP A 183 -32.16 -21.32 -11.95
CA TRP A 183 -33.10 -20.97 -13.02
C TRP A 183 -32.96 -21.91 -14.22
N PHE A 184 -31.73 -22.15 -14.67
CA PHE A 184 -31.45 -23.03 -15.81
C PHE A 184 -31.84 -24.49 -15.52
N LEU A 185 -31.43 -25.03 -14.37
CA LEU A 185 -31.75 -26.42 -13.99
C LEU A 185 -33.26 -26.63 -13.80
N ARG A 186 -33.98 -25.64 -13.25
CA ARG A 186 -35.46 -25.68 -13.17
C ARG A 186 -36.10 -25.73 -14.55
N ARG A 187 -35.56 -25.01 -15.54
CA ARG A 187 -36.06 -25.06 -16.94
C ARG A 187 -35.86 -26.42 -17.60
N ILE A 188 -34.84 -27.18 -17.18
CA ILE A 188 -34.58 -28.54 -17.65
C ILE A 188 -35.41 -29.58 -16.86
N GLY A 189 -36.17 -29.16 -15.85
CA GLY A 189 -37.07 -30.03 -15.07
C GLY A 189 -36.48 -30.59 -13.78
N PHE A 190 -35.32 -30.10 -13.33
CA PHE A 190 -34.76 -30.52 -12.04
C PHE A 190 -35.55 -29.94 -10.86
N THR A 191 -35.77 -30.77 -9.83
CA THR A 191 -36.38 -30.37 -8.57
C THR A 191 -35.37 -29.69 -7.64
N GLN A 192 -35.84 -29.15 -6.50
CA GLN A 192 -34.99 -28.38 -5.57
C GLN A 192 -33.81 -29.20 -5.02
N THR A 193 -34.00 -30.49 -4.74
CA THR A 193 -32.97 -31.35 -4.12
C THR A 193 -31.75 -31.56 -5.03
N PRO A 194 -31.89 -32.01 -6.29
CA PRO A 194 -30.77 -32.06 -7.23
C PRO A 194 -30.05 -30.72 -7.41
N ILE A 195 -30.80 -29.61 -7.49
CA ILE A 195 -30.21 -28.27 -7.63
C ILE A 195 -29.32 -27.95 -6.42
N SER A 196 -29.81 -28.21 -5.21
CA SER A 196 -29.04 -28.01 -3.97
C SER A 196 -27.75 -28.83 -3.96
N VAL A 197 -27.79 -30.09 -4.42
CA VAL A 197 -26.61 -30.96 -4.50
C VAL A 197 -25.59 -30.42 -5.52
N VAL A 198 -26.05 -30.00 -6.71
CA VAL A 198 -25.18 -29.39 -7.72
C VAL A 198 -24.51 -28.14 -7.17
N LEU A 199 -25.25 -27.26 -6.49
CA LEU A 199 -24.70 -26.05 -5.89
C LEU A 199 -23.70 -26.36 -4.75
N LEU A 200 -23.94 -27.40 -3.95
CA LEU A 200 -23.04 -27.85 -2.90
C LEU A 200 -21.66 -28.25 -3.45
N LEU A 201 -21.60 -28.77 -4.68
CA LEU A 201 -20.36 -29.13 -5.38
C LEU A 201 -19.76 -27.95 -6.15
N LEU A 202 -20.61 -27.14 -6.78
CA LEU A 202 -20.19 -26.01 -7.62
C LEU A 202 -19.55 -24.89 -6.80
N LEU A 203 -20.12 -24.52 -5.65
CA LEU A 203 -19.66 -23.35 -4.90
C LEU A 203 -18.25 -23.51 -4.30
N PRO A 204 -17.86 -24.66 -3.71
CA PRO A 204 -16.46 -24.91 -3.34
C PRO A 204 -15.52 -24.93 -4.55
N THR A 205 -15.98 -25.44 -5.70
CA THR A 205 -15.18 -25.44 -6.95
C THR A 205 -14.93 -24.01 -7.41
N TYR A 206 -15.98 -23.18 -7.43
CA TYR A 206 -15.87 -21.77 -7.79
C TYR A 206 -15.01 -21.00 -6.80
N TYR A 207 -15.08 -21.29 -5.49
CA TYR A 207 -14.22 -20.66 -4.49
C TYR A 207 -12.73 -20.78 -4.82
N ILE A 208 -12.28 -21.97 -5.26
CA ILE A 208 -10.89 -22.21 -5.66
C ILE A 208 -10.56 -21.48 -6.99
N ILE A 209 -11.45 -21.58 -7.99
CA ILE A 209 -11.27 -20.92 -9.30
C ILE A 209 -11.21 -19.39 -9.16
N ALA A 210 -11.97 -18.83 -8.23
CA ALA A 210 -12.01 -17.41 -7.91
C ALA A 210 -10.83 -16.95 -7.03
N GLY A 211 -9.87 -17.84 -6.73
CA GLY A 211 -8.64 -17.51 -6.02
C GLY A 211 -8.74 -17.46 -4.52
N SER A 212 -9.72 -18.14 -3.91
CA SER A 212 -9.83 -18.35 -2.47
C SER A 212 -9.83 -17.06 -1.64
N GLN A 213 -10.47 -16.00 -2.14
CA GLN A 213 -10.51 -14.71 -1.45
C GLN A 213 -11.31 -14.75 -0.13
N VAL A 214 -10.83 -14.03 0.88
CA VAL A 214 -11.45 -13.90 2.21
C VAL A 214 -12.95 -13.51 2.15
N GLY A 215 -13.29 -12.53 1.31
CA GLY A 215 -14.68 -12.07 1.17
C GLY A 215 -15.62 -13.14 0.59
N LEU A 216 -15.09 -13.99 -0.30
CA LEU A 216 -15.83 -15.05 -0.98
C LEU A 216 -16.11 -16.23 -0.05
N LEU A 217 -15.17 -16.54 0.85
CA LEU A 217 -15.30 -17.64 1.82
C LEU A 217 -16.60 -17.50 2.64
N ARG A 218 -16.90 -16.30 3.17
CA ARG A 218 -18.14 -16.04 3.89
C ARG A 218 -19.37 -16.26 3.01
N ALA A 219 -19.38 -15.72 1.80
CA ALA A 219 -20.52 -15.80 0.89
C ALA A 219 -20.86 -17.25 0.53
N VAL A 220 -19.83 -18.05 0.20
CA VAL A 220 -19.96 -19.48 -0.09
C VAL A 220 -20.41 -20.25 1.16
N ALA A 221 -19.82 -19.99 2.32
CA ALA A 221 -20.17 -20.66 3.58
C ALA A 221 -21.64 -20.44 3.96
N VAL A 222 -22.14 -19.20 3.89
CA VAL A 222 -23.53 -18.87 4.20
C VAL A 222 -24.50 -19.63 3.30
N VAL A 223 -24.23 -19.71 1.99
CA VAL A 223 -25.09 -20.46 1.05
C VAL A 223 -25.02 -21.96 1.29
N ILE A 224 -23.83 -22.52 1.47
CA ILE A 224 -23.66 -23.95 1.78
C ILE A 224 -24.41 -24.34 3.06
N LEU A 225 -24.28 -23.55 4.12
CA LEU A 225 -25.03 -23.77 5.38
C LEU A 225 -26.54 -23.73 5.15
N GLY A 226 -27.02 -22.78 4.34
CA GLY A 226 -28.44 -22.70 3.97
C GLY A 226 -28.93 -23.90 3.15
N LEU A 227 -28.12 -24.40 2.22
CA LEU A 227 -28.45 -25.58 1.41
C LEU A 227 -28.47 -26.85 2.28
N ILE A 228 -27.50 -27.04 3.17
CA ILE A 228 -27.46 -28.16 4.11
C ILE A 228 -28.68 -28.11 5.04
N ALA A 229 -29.01 -26.93 5.58
CA ALA A 229 -30.19 -26.74 6.41
C ALA A 229 -31.48 -27.12 5.68
N SER A 230 -31.60 -26.74 4.41
CA SER A 230 -32.73 -27.12 3.55
C SER A 230 -32.80 -28.62 3.28
N LEU A 231 -31.66 -29.30 3.08
CA LEU A 231 -31.62 -30.74 2.80
C LEU A 231 -31.90 -31.58 4.05
N CYS A 232 -31.41 -31.14 5.20
CA CYS A 232 -31.58 -31.81 6.49
C CYS A 232 -32.80 -31.34 7.29
N SER A 233 -33.63 -30.45 6.72
CA SER A 233 -34.87 -29.95 7.30
C SER A 233 -34.74 -29.22 8.66
N PHE A 234 -33.58 -28.61 8.95
CA PHE A 234 -33.41 -27.75 10.14
C PHE A 234 -33.45 -26.27 9.78
N ARG A 235 -33.83 -25.41 10.72
CA ARG A 235 -33.89 -23.95 10.51
C ARG A 235 -32.68 -23.28 11.12
N LEU A 236 -31.99 -22.47 10.32
CA LEU A 236 -30.92 -21.59 10.79
C LEU A 236 -31.43 -20.16 10.91
N THR A 237 -31.19 -19.53 12.06
CA THR A 237 -31.40 -18.08 12.18
C THR A 237 -30.28 -17.34 11.45
N GLY A 238 -30.52 -16.07 11.10
CA GLY A 238 -29.49 -15.23 10.46
C GLY A 238 -28.23 -15.08 11.30
N LEU A 239 -28.38 -14.94 12.63
CA LEU A 239 -27.25 -14.85 13.55
C LEU A 239 -26.50 -16.18 13.66
N THR A 240 -27.22 -17.31 13.78
CA THR A 240 -26.59 -18.64 13.80
C THR A 240 -25.80 -18.90 12.53
N THR A 241 -26.36 -18.54 11.37
CA THR A 241 -25.69 -18.70 10.07
C THR A 241 -24.42 -17.85 9.98
N TRP A 242 -24.50 -16.59 10.45
CA TRP A 242 -23.34 -15.70 10.51
C TRP A 242 -22.25 -16.24 11.44
N SER A 243 -22.62 -16.71 12.63
CA SER A 243 -21.67 -17.28 13.61
C SER A 243 -21.00 -18.56 13.10
N LEU A 244 -21.77 -19.48 12.52
CA LEU A 244 -21.21 -20.71 11.92
C LEU A 244 -20.31 -20.40 10.73
N SER A 245 -20.69 -19.45 9.89
CA SER A 245 -19.85 -18.96 8.79
C SER A 245 -18.53 -18.40 9.31
N LEU A 246 -18.55 -17.61 10.38
CA LEU A 246 -17.34 -17.02 10.96
C LEU A 246 -16.44 -18.11 11.57
N LEU A 247 -17.02 -19.06 12.31
CA LEU A 247 -16.28 -20.20 12.87
C LEU A 247 -15.60 -21.02 11.78
N LEU A 248 -16.33 -21.38 10.72
CA LEU A 248 -15.76 -22.08 9.57
C LEU A 248 -14.67 -21.25 8.89
N GLY A 249 -14.90 -19.94 8.74
CA GLY A 249 -13.91 -19.01 8.19
C GLY A 249 -12.61 -18.97 8.98
N LEU A 250 -12.69 -18.92 10.32
CA LEU A 250 -11.54 -18.91 11.22
C LEU A 250 -10.78 -20.25 11.24
N VAL A 251 -11.49 -21.36 11.05
CA VAL A 251 -10.87 -22.68 10.90
C VAL A 251 -10.07 -22.77 9.60
N VAL A 252 -10.62 -22.24 8.49
CA VAL A 252 -9.95 -22.25 7.18
C VAL A 252 -8.80 -21.25 7.14
N GLN A 253 -8.98 -20.06 7.71
CA GLN A 253 -7.98 -18.99 7.74
C GLN A 253 -7.97 -18.31 9.11
N PRO A 254 -7.05 -18.68 10.03
CA PRO A 254 -7.00 -18.11 11.38
C PRO A 254 -6.83 -16.59 11.40
N ALA A 255 -6.12 -16.02 10.41
CA ALA A 255 -5.89 -14.58 10.27
C ALA A 255 -7.04 -13.82 9.58
N LEU A 256 -8.22 -14.44 9.38
CA LEU A 256 -9.37 -13.87 8.66
C LEU A 256 -9.71 -12.43 9.08
N LEU A 257 -9.72 -12.16 10.38
CA LEU A 257 -10.09 -10.86 10.95
C LEU A 257 -8.92 -9.87 11.05
N MET A 258 -7.69 -10.28 10.71
CA MET A 258 -6.53 -9.38 10.61
C MET A 258 -6.55 -8.58 9.31
N HIS A 259 -7.27 -9.07 8.30
CA HIS A 259 -7.41 -8.39 7.02
C HIS A 259 -8.64 -7.46 6.99
N LEU A 260 -8.45 -6.24 6.47
CA LEU A 260 -9.53 -5.27 6.27
C LEU A 260 -10.74 -5.87 5.51
N GLY A 261 -10.48 -6.68 4.47
CA GLY A 261 -11.55 -7.35 3.71
C GLY A 261 -12.39 -8.32 4.56
N GLY A 262 -11.77 -9.02 5.51
CA GLY A 262 -12.48 -9.89 6.45
C GLY A 262 -13.29 -9.08 7.47
N GLN A 263 -12.68 -8.03 8.04
CA GLN A 263 -13.33 -7.11 8.98
C GLN A 263 -14.59 -6.47 8.36
N LEU A 264 -14.47 -5.91 7.15
CA LEU A 264 -15.59 -5.32 6.43
C LEU A 264 -16.64 -6.36 6.04
N SER A 265 -16.24 -7.52 5.51
CA SER A 265 -17.18 -8.55 5.06
C SER A 265 -18.06 -9.09 6.18
N TYR A 266 -17.47 -9.44 7.33
CA TYR A 266 -18.22 -9.96 8.47
C TYR A 266 -18.92 -8.86 9.27
N GLY A 267 -18.29 -7.69 9.43
CA GLY A 267 -18.86 -6.54 10.12
C GLY A 267 -20.11 -5.99 9.43
N LEU A 268 -20.06 -5.80 8.10
CA LEU A 268 -21.22 -5.36 7.33
C LEU A 268 -22.32 -6.43 7.26
N ALA A 269 -21.96 -7.71 7.17
CA ALA A 269 -22.93 -8.82 7.24
C ALA A 269 -23.65 -8.87 8.59
N LEU A 270 -22.94 -8.57 9.70
CA LEU A 270 -23.54 -8.41 11.01
C LEU A 270 -24.46 -7.19 11.06
N GLY A 271 -24.01 -6.04 10.54
CA GLY A 271 -24.81 -4.81 10.43
C GLY A 271 -26.13 -5.03 9.68
N LEU A 272 -26.12 -5.78 8.58
CA LEU A 272 -27.32 -6.14 7.81
C LEU A 272 -28.40 -6.86 8.64
N LEU A 273 -28.02 -7.58 9.70
CA LEU A 273 -28.99 -8.23 10.59
C LEU A 273 -29.80 -7.21 11.39
N PHE A 274 -29.23 -6.03 11.70
CA PHE A 274 -29.89 -4.94 12.43
C PHE A 274 -30.75 -4.05 11.52
N THR A 275 -30.47 -4.02 10.21
CA THR A 275 -31.14 -3.12 9.26
C THR A 275 -32.31 -3.77 8.50
N LYS A 276 -32.74 -4.97 8.86
CA LYS A 276 -33.82 -5.71 8.13
C LYS A 276 -35.12 -4.93 7.96
N GLN A 277 -35.44 -4.07 8.92
CA GLN A 277 -36.64 -3.23 8.95
C GLN A 277 -36.44 -1.83 8.33
N PHE A 278 -35.22 -1.52 7.85
CA PHE A 278 -34.91 -0.22 7.27
C PHE A 278 -35.12 -0.24 5.75
N GLY A 279 -35.56 0.89 5.20
CA GLY A 279 -35.56 1.11 3.75
C GLY A 279 -34.13 1.14 3.19
N ALA A 280 -33.99 0.92 1.87
CA ALA A 280 -32.70 0.80 1.18
C ALA A 280 -31.73 1.94 1.52
N PHE A 281 -32.20 3.20 1.44
CA PHE A 281 -31.38 4.38 1.75
C PHE A 281 -30.80 4.34 3.17
N LYS A 282 -31.64 4.07 4.17
CA LYS A 282 -31.22 4.03 5.57
C LYS A 282 -30.27 2.87 5.84
N THR A 283 -30.49 1.70 5.23
CA THR A 283 -29.56 0.57 5.28
C THR A 283 -28.19 0.97 4.74
N THR A 284 -28.13 1.59 3.56
CA THR A 284 -26.87 2.05 2.97
C THR A 284 -26.16 3.05 3.87
N LEU A 285 -26.86 4.04 4.41
CA LEU A 285 -26.28 5.04 5.32
C LEU A 285 -25.67 4.39 6.57
N MET A 286 -26.42 3.50 7.24
CA MET A 286 -25.98 2.83 8.46
C MET A 286 -24.76 1.92 8.22
N LEU A 287 -24.74 1.20 7.09
CA LEU A 287 -23.60 0.35 6.72
C LEU A 287 -22.35 1.17 6.39
N ASN A 288 -22.49 2.32 5.73
CA ASN A 288 -21.36 3.24 5.50
C ASN A 288 -20.82 3.80 6.82
N LEU A 289 -21.69 4.17 7.76
CA LEU A 289 -21.26 4.60 9.10
C LEU A 289 -20.55 3.48 9.87
N LEU A 290 -20.96 2.22 9.68
CA LEU A 290 -20.34 1.07 10.33
C LEU A 290 -18.96 0.74 9.76
N SER A 291 -18.76 0.89 8.44
CA SER A 291 -17.46 0.67 7.81
C SER A 291 -16.48 1.83 7.97
N LEU A 292 -16.98 3.07 8.11
CA LEU A 292 -16.15 4.28 8.12
C LEU A 292 -15.01 4.23 9.14
N PRO A 293 -15.19 3.83 10.43
CA PRO A 293 -14.09 3.76 11.38
C PRO A 293 -12.94 2.84 10.94
N LEU A 294 -13.28 1.70 10.31
CA LEU A 294 -12.30 0.74 9.79
C LEU A 294 -11.58 1.30 8.56
N ILE A 295 -12.32 1.97 7.67
CA ILE A 295 -11.74 2.65 6.50
C ILE A 295 -10.75 3.73 6.97
N LEU A 296 -11.13 4.57 7.92
CA LEU A 296 -10.25 5.61 8.46
C LEU A 296 -9.02 5.02 9.16
N TYR A 297 -9.15 3.87 9.83
CA TYR A 297 -8.02 3.21 10.49
C TYR A 297 -6.97 2.64 9.53
N HIS A 298 -7.36 2.20 8.34
CA HIS A 298 -6.46 1.52 7.39
C HIS A 298 -6.11 2.35 6.14
N ILE A 299 -6.98 3.28 5.74
CA ILE A 299 -6.86 4.09 4.51
C ILE A 299 -6.61 5.57 4.83
N TYR A 300 -6.94 6.03 6.03
CA TYR A 300 -6.72 7.40 6.55
C TYR A 300 -7.46 8.54 5.85
N GLN A 301 -8.12 8.26 4.73
CA GLN A 301 -8.88 9.22 3.94
C GLN A 301 -10.24 8.67 3.55
N TRP A 302 -11.18 9.57 3.27
CA TRP A 302 -12.52 9.22 2.80
C TRP A 302 -13.07 10.31 1.88
N HIS A 303 -13.69 9.91 0.77
CA HIS A 303 -14.38 10.84 -0.10
C HIS A 303 -15.82 11.06 0.39
N VAL A 304 -16.23 12.30 0.60
CA VAL A 304 -17.61 12.64 0.99
C VAL A 304 -18.66 12.11 0.00
N LEU A 305 -18.32 12.00 -1.28
CA LEU A 305 -19.20 11.48 -2.32
C LEU A 305 -19.36 9.96 -2.27
N THR A 306 -18.54 9.23 -1.52
CA THR A 306 -18.58 7.76 -1.41
C THR A 306 -20.00 7.24 -1.14
N LEU A 307 -20.75 7.90 -0.24
CA LEU A 307 -22.12 7.48 0.09
C LEU A 307 -23.06 7.57 -1.14
N PHE A 308 -23.03 8.71 -1.82
CA PHE A 308 -23.89 8.99 -2.98
C PHE A 308 -23.51 8.12 -4.17
N VAL A 309 -22.20 7.99 -4.41
CA VAL A 309 -21.64 7.16 -5.47
C VAL A 309 -21.97 5.68 -5.21
N ASN A 310 -21.81 5.19 -3.98
CA ASN A 310 -22.22 3.82 -3.63
C ASN A 310 -23.72 3.58 -3.89
N LEU A 311 -24.58 4.55 -3.58
CA LEU A 311 -26.03 4.41 -3.81
C LEU A 311 -26.38 4.36 -5.30
N LEU A 312 -25.72 5.18 -6.13
CA LEU A 312 -26.00 5.30 -7.57
C LEU A 312 -25.31 4.21 -8.40
N ILE A 313 -24.03 3.96 -8.12
CA ILE A 313 -23.20 3.06 -8.93
C ILE A 313 -23.52 1.60 -8.62
N LEU A 314 -23.87 1.23 -7.39
CA LEU A 314 -24.18 -0.15 -7.06
C LEU A 314 -25.28 -0.77 -7.95
N PRO A 315 -26.46 -0.15 -8.19
CA PRO A 315 -27.46 -0.73 -9.08
C PRO A 315 -27.00 -0.78 -10.54
N ILE A 316 -26.32 0.26 -11.03
CA ILE A 316 -25.78 0.29 -12.41
C ILE A 316 -24.74 -0.81 -12.60
N PHE A 317 -23.84 -0.94 -11.65
CA PHE A 317 -22.79 -1.94 -11.67
C PHE A 317 -23.38 -3.35 -11.63
N SER A 318 -24.32 -3.58 -10.73
CA SER A 318 -24.89 -4.91 -10.49
C SER A 318 -25.87 -5.39 -11.56
N LEU A 319 -26.67 -4.48 -12.15
CA LEU A 319 -27.68 -4.82 -13.16
C LEU A 319 -27.17 -4.69 -14.60
N CYS A 320 -26.21 -3.80 -14.85
CA CYS A 320 -25.73 -3.52 -16.21
C CYS A 320 -24.29 -3.97 -16.40
N ILE A 321 -23.34 -3.42 -15.65
CA ILE A 321 -21.89 -3.66 -15.89
C ILE A 321 -21.54 -5.13 -15.64
N PHE A 322 -21.97 -5.70 -14.52
CA PHE A 322 -21.61 -7.06 -14.14
C PHE A 322 -22.12 -8.11 -15.13
N PRO A 323 -23.41 -8.13 -15.55
CA PRO A 323 -23.87 -9.02 -16.61
C PRO A 323 -23.19 -8.79 -17.95
N LEU A 324 -22.94 -7.52 -18.33
CA LEU A 324 -22.25 -7.18 -19.56
C LEU A 324 -20.84 -7.76 -19.60
N VAL A 325 -20.06 -7.57 -18.54
CA VAL A 325 -18.69 -8.12 -18.41
C VAL A 325 -18.73 -9.64 -18.41
N LEU A 326 -19.72 -10.28 -17.78
CA LEU A 326 -19.87 -11.74 -17.82
C LEU A 326 -20.10 -12.26 -19.25
N ILE A 327 -21.04 -11.64 -19.98
CA ILE A 327 -21.39 -12.04 -21.35
C ILE A 327 -20.22 -11.77 -22.30
N ALA A 328 -19.62 -10.59 -22.23
CA ALA A 328 -18.46 -10.22 -23.06
C ALA A 328 -17.20 -11.02 -22.68
N GLY A 329 -17.01 -11.38 -21.41
CA GLY A 329 -15.90 -12.22 -20.98
C GLY A 329 -15.97 -13.65 -21.52
N ILE A 330 -17.17 -14.21 -21.67
CA ILE A 330 -17.39 -15.55 -22.23
C ILE A 330 -17.42 -15.52 -23.77
N GLY A 331 -18.13 -14.54 -24.35
CA GLY A 331 -18.39 -14.48 -25.79
C GLY A 331 -17.44 -13.61 -26.60
N GLY A 332 -16.65 -12.74 -25.96
CA GLY A 332 -15.90 -11.67 -26.63
C GLY A 332 -14.81 -12.14 -27.60
N GLN A 333 -14.23 -13.32 -27.38
CA GLN A 333 -13.28 -13.87 -28.36
C GLN A 333 -13.97 -14.43 -29.60
N VAL A 334 -15.19 -14.94 -29.45
CA VAL A 334 -15.98 -15.46 -30.58
C VAL A 334 -16.60 -14.29 -31.35
N PHE A 335 -16.99 -13.24 -30.63
CA PHE A 335 -17.63 -12.05 -31.17
C PHE A 335 -16.81 -10.80 -30.80
N PRO A 336 -15.75 -10.45 -31.57
CA PRO A 336 -14.89 -9.31 -31.25
C PRO A 336 -15.64 -7.98 -31.08
N TRP A 337 -16.69 -7.75 -31.88
CA TRP A 337 -17.54 -6.56 -31.79
C TRP A 337 -18.17 -6.38 -30.39
N LEU A 338 -18.51 -7.48 -29.71
CA LEU A 338 -19.08 -7.45 -28.36
C LEU A 338 -18.02 -7.02 -27.33
N ALA A 339 -16.80 -7.52 -27.49
CA ALA A 339 -15.66 -7.15 -26.66
C ALA A 339 -15.31 -5.66 -26.84
N ASP A 340 -15.29 -5.17 -28.08
CA ASP A 340 -14.96 -3.78 -28.40
C ASP A 340 -16.02 -2.80 -27.87
N VAL A 341 -17.31 -3.12 -28.04
CA VAL A 341 -18.41 -2.30 -27.50
C VAL A 341 -18.36 -2.26 -25.98
N THR A 342 -18.06 -3.40 -25.34
CA THR A 342 -17.96 -3.47 -23.88
C THR A 342 -16.73 -2.73 -23.37
N GLU A 343 -15.57 -2.84 -24.04
CA GLU A 343 -14.37 -2.06 -23.73
C GLU A 343 -14.67 -0.56 -23.78
N TRP A 344 -15.36 -0.10 -24.83
CA TRP A 344 -15.76 1.31 -24.94
C TRP A 344 -16.68 1.73 -23.78
N LEU A 345 -17.72 0.95 -23.47
CA LEU A 345 -18.63 1.24 -22.36
C LEU A 345 -17.90 1.28 -21.01
N LEU A 346 -16.98 0.35 -20.77
CA LEU A 346 -16.19 0.31 -19.54
C LEU A 346 -15.25 1.52 -19.42
N LYS A 347 -14.65 1.96 -20.53
CA LYS A 347 -13.84 3.19 -20.55
C LYS A 347 -14.69 4.41 -20.22
N GLN A 348 -15.86 4.57 -20.86
CA GLN A 348 -16.77 5.66 -20.53
C GLN A 348 -17.22 5.62 -19.07
N PHE A 349 -17.47 4.43 -18.52
CA PHE A 349 -17.80 4.26 -17.11
C PHE A 349 -16.65 4.70 -16.20
N THR A 350 -15.43 4.23 -16.47
CA THR A 350 -14.23 4.63 -15.72
C THR A 350 -13.94 6.12 -15.84
N ASP A 351 -14.06 6.71 -17.03
CA ASP A 351 -13.88 8.15 -17.25
C ASP A 351 -14.93 8.98 -16.49
N GLY A 352 -16.17 8.50 -16.45
CA GLY A 352 -17.23 9.09 -15.62
C GLY A 352 -16.89 9.08 -14.13
N LEU A 353 -16.32 7.97 -13.62
CA LEU A 353 -15.84 7.91 -12.24
C LEU A 353 -14.65 8.84 -11.99
N ASN A 354 -13.71 8.94 -12.93
CA ASN A 354 -12.57 9.86 -12.85
C ASN A 354 -13.02 11.33 -12.78
N LEU A 355 -14.09 11.71 -13.50
CA LEU A 355 -14.67 13.05 -13.42
C LEU A 355 -15.29 13.33 -12.04
N ILE A 356 -15.95 12.34 -11.44
CA ILE A 356 -16.52 12.46 -10.09
C ILE A 356 -15.41 12.54 -9.04
N ASP A 357 -14.37 11.73 -9.17
CA ASP A 357 -13.20 11.70 -8.28
C ASP A 357 -12.38 13.01 -8.32
N ALA A 358 -12.38 13.70 -9.46
CA ALA A 358 -11.76 15.01 -9.59
C ALA A 358 -12.50 16.14 -8.84
N LEU A 359 -13.73 15.90 -8.36
CA LEU A 359 -14.49 16.89 -7.59
C LEU A 359 -13.90 17.06 -6.19
N PRO A 360 -13.96 18.27 -5.60
CA PRO A 360 -13.53 18.47 -4.22
C PRO A 360 -14.40 17.64 -3.27
N GLY A 361 -13.77 16.94 -2.33
CA GLY A 361 -14.50 16.11 -1.36
C GLY A 361 -13.66 15.02 -0.69
N MET A 362 -12.40 14.85 -1.07
CA MET A 362 -11.45 14.01 -0.36
C MET A 362 -11.06 14.64 0.97
N ILE A 363 -11.38 13.96 2.08
CA ILE A 363 -10.98 14.37 3.43
C ILE A 363 -9.89 13.40 3.90
N VAL A 364 -8.71 13.94 4.21
CA VAL A 364 -7.66 13.22 4.93
C VAL A 364 -7.99 13.31 6.41
N PHE A 365 -8.54 12.26 7.00
CA PHE A 365 -8.95 12.23 8.40
C PHE A 365 -7.78 11.90 9.34
N GLY A 366 -6.82 11.10 8.85
CA GLY A 366 -5.80 10.48 9.67
C GLY A 366 -6.23 9.18 10.33
N LYS A 367 -5.30 8.59 11.08
CA LYS A 367 -5.48 7.30 11.76
C LYS A 367 -6.09 7.50 13.14
N PRO A 368 -7.39 7.21 13.36
CA PRO A 368 -7.96 7.19 14.70
C PRO A 368 -7.28 6.10 15.56
N ALA A 369 -7.22 6.32 16.87
CA ALA A 369 -6.74 5.29 17.80
C ALA A 369 -7.64 4.05 17.74
N ALA A 370 -7.06 2.85 17.86
CA ALA A 370 -7.80 1.59 17.72
C ALA A 370 -8.99 1.46 18.70
N TRP A 371 -8.87 2.00 19.91
CA TRP A 371 -9.97 2.00 20.88
C TRP A 371 -11.11 2.96 20.48
N VAL A 372 -10.80 4.08 19.82
CA VAL A 372 -11.80 5.01 19.26
C VAL A 372 -12.56 4.31 18.13
N VAL A 373 -11.86 3.55 17.28
CA VAL A 373 -12.49 2.74 16.23
C VAL A 373 -13.48 1.74 16.83
N GLY A 374 -13.08 1.00 17.86
CA GLY A 374 -13.97 0.08 18.58
C GLY A 374 -15.19 0.78 19.17
N LEU A 375 -14.99 1.93 19.81
CA LEU A 375 -16.07 2.76 20.35
C LEU A 375 -17.04 3.22 19.25
N LEU A 376 -16.54 3.75 18.14
CA LEU A 376 -17.37 4.21 17.01
C LEU A 376 -18.19 3.06 16.40
N ILE A 377 -17.63 1.86 16.27
CA ILE A 377 -18.34 0.67 15.80
C ILE A 377 -19.48 0.31 16.75
N VAL A 378 -19.20 0.25 18.06
CA VAL A 378 -20.21 -0.07 19.08
C VAL A 378 -21.33 0.97 19.10
N LEU A 379 -21.00 2.26 19.09
CA LEU A 379 -21.97 3.35 19.05
C LEU A 379 -22.84 3.27 17.79
N THR A 380 -22.24 2.93 16.64
CA THR A 380 -22.98 2.77 15.38
C THR A 380 -23.93 1.57 15.44
N LEU A 381 -23.50 0.42 15.98
CA LEU A 381 -24.39 -0.74 16.17
C LEU A 381 -25.53 -0.44 17.14
N LEU A 382 -25.27 0.27 18.24
CA LEU A 382 -26.31 0.71 19.18
C LEU A 382 -27.29 1.68 18.53
N LEU A 383 -26.82 2.57 17.65
CA LEU A 383 -27.67 3.49 16.87
C LEU A 383 -28.60 2.74 15.91
N MET A 384 -28.19 1.57 15.41
CA MET A 384 -29.05 0.70 14.59
C MET A 384 -30.18 0.05 15.41
N THR A 385 -30.13 0.09 16.75
CA THR A 385 -31.22 -0.38 17.62
C THR A 385 -32.29 0.71 17.81
N GLU A 386 -33.55 0.33 18.02
CA GLU A 386 -34.66 1.28 18.25
C GLU A 386 -34.58 2.03 19.59
N ARG A 387 -33.69 1.61 20.51
CA ARG A 387 -33.77 1.97 21.94
C ARG A 387 -33.14 3.31 22.30
N PHE A 388 -32.13 3.81 21.57
CA PHE A 388 -31.27 4.92 22.03
C PHE A 388 -30.97 6.01 20.96
N LYS A 389 -31.75 6.06 19.88
CA LYS A 389 -31.39 6.80 18.65
C LYS A 389 -31.16 8.31 18.82
N ARG A 390 -31.93 8.98 19.68
CA ARG A 390 -31.93 10.46 19.78
C ARG A 390 -30.65 11.02 20.44
N TRP A 391 -30.06 10.29 21.38
CA TRP A 391 -28.87 10.74 22.12
C TRP A 391 -27.57 10.19 21.55
N LEU A 392 -27.60 9.01 20.91
CA LEU A 392 -26.39 8.40 20.35
C LEU A 392 -25.85 9.12 19.12
N LEU A 393 -26.70 9.72 18.29
CA LEU A 393 -26.25 10.43 17.10
C LEU A 393 -25.34 11.65 17.42
N PRO A 394 -25.71 12.57 18.33
CA PRO A 394 -24.82 13.66 18.70
C PRO A 394 -23.54 13.15 19.39
N ILE A 395 -23.62 12.10 20.22
CA ILE A 395 -22.43 11.48 20.84
C ILE A 395 -21.48 10.95 19.76
N LEU A 396 -22.01 10.23 18.77
CA LEU A 396 -21.21 9.72 17.65
C LEU A 396 -20.52 10.85 16.89
N GLY A 397 -21.25 11.95 16.60
CA GLY A 397 -20.70 13.14 15.98
C GLY A 397 -19.58 13.80 16.80
N VAL A 398 -19.77 13.92 18.12
CA VAL A 398 -18.76 14.45 19.05
C VAL A 398 -17.51 13.56 19.08
N VAL A 399 -17.66 12.24 19.08
CA VAL A 399 -16.51 11.31 19.08
C VAL A 399 -15.73 11.42 17.77
N TYR A 400 -16.39 11.50 16.61
CA TYR A 400 -15.73 11.75 15.33
C TYR A 400 -15.00 13.10 15.33
N LEU A 401 -15.67 14.17 15.78
CA LEU A 401 -15.09 15.50 15.83
C LEU A 401 -13.89 15.56 16.78
N ALA A 402 -14.01 15.00 17.99
CA ALA A 402 -12.91 14.93 18.95
C ALA A 402 -11.72 14.14 18.38
N SER A 403 -11.97 12.99 17.74
CA SER A 403 -10.92 12.22 17.07
C SER A 403 -10.26 13.02 15.95
N PHE A 404 -11.03 13.75 15.14
CA PHE A 404 -10.51 14.59 14.08
C PHE A 404 -9.63 15.71 14.63
N LEU A 405 -10.11 16.43 15.66
CA LEU A 405 -9.39 17.54 16.28
C LEU A 405 -8.09 17.09 16.97
N VAL A 406 -8.08 15.94 17.66
CA VAL A 406 -6.87 15.39 18.29
C VAL A 406 -5.78 15.09 17.25
N ILE A 407 -6.16 14.66 16.05
CA ILE A 407 -5.23 14.35 14.96
C ILE A 407 -4.70 15.65 14.29
N HIS A 408 -5.58 16.62 14.04
CA HIS A 408 -5.26 17.84 13.29
C HIS A 408 -4.73 18.99 14.15
N LEU A 409 -4.78 18.87 15.47
CA LEU A 409 -4.23 19.84 16.42
C LEU A 409 -3.23 19.16 17.37
N PRO A 410 -2.14 18.56 16.84
CA PRO A 410 -1.16 17.90 17.69
C PRO A 410 -0.47 18.93 18.60
N SER A 411 -0.45 18.70 19.90
CA SER A 411 0.32 19.57 20.81
C SER A 411 1.83 19.40 20.70
N SER A 412 2.29 18.36 20.00
CA SER A 412 3.71 18.05 19.78
C SER A 412 4.19 18.39 18.37
N GLY A 413 5.42 18.85 18.24
CA GLY A 413 6.16 18.86 16.97
C GLY A 413 6.99 17.59 16.78
N GLU A 414 7.44 17.36 15.56
CA GLU A 414 8.35 16.27 15.22
C GLU A 414 9.33 16.60 14.11
N VAL A 415 10.52 15.99 14.17
CA VAL A 415 11.45 15.83 13.05
C VAL A 415 11.57 14.34 12.76
N THR A 416 11.12 13.91 11.60
CA THR A 416 11.04 12.49 11.22
C THR A 416 11.93 12.22 10.02
N PHE A 417 12.77 11.20 10.13
CA PHE A 417 13.57 10.64 9.06
C PHE A 417 12.95 9.32 8.62
N PHE A 418 12.39 9.27 7.41
CA PHE A 418 11.76 8.06 6.89
C PHE A 418 12.85 7.04 6.50
N ASP A 419 12.67 5.77 6.86
CA ASP A 419 13.44 4.68 6.26
C ASP A 419 12.85 4.35 4.90
N ILE A 420 13.31 5.08 3.88
CA ILE A 420 12.94 4.82 2.50
C ILE A 420 13.90 3.85 1.81
N GLY A 421 14.88 3.27 2.53
CA GLY A 421 16.03 2.61 1.96
C GLY A 421 17.14 3.61 1.60
N GLN A 422 17.73 3.49 0.41
CA GLN A 422 18.72 4.48 -0.06
C GLN A 422 18.00 5.78 -0.46
N GLY A 423 18.44 6.91 0.09
CA GLY A 423 17.95 8.26 -0.18
C GLY A 423 17.57 9.06 1.07
N ASP A 424 17.16 10.30 0.84
CA ASP A 424 16.61 11.18 1.88
C ASP A 424 15.12 11.45 1.68
N SER A 425 14.38 11.38 2.78
CA SER A 425 13.03 11.94 2.86
C SER A 425 12.68 12.21 4.31
N PHE A 426 12.46 13.48 4.64
CA PHE A 426 12.30 13.93 6.02
C PHE A 426 11.07 14.82 6.18
N LEU A 427 10.48 14.79 7.37
CA LEU A 427 9.37 15.65 7.77
C LEU A 427 9.78 16.51 8.97
N VAL A 428 9.52 17.80 8.89
CA VAL A 428 9.63 18.76 9.99
C VAL A 428 8.25 19.36 10.22
N ARG A 429 7.63 18.98 11.33
CA ARG A 429 6.28 19.38 11.72
C ARG A 429 6.34 20.17 13.03
N SER A 430 5.86 21.40 13.03
CA SER A 430 5.73 22.18 14.27
C SER A 430 4.49 21.77 15.07
N PRO A 431 4.43 22.03 16.40
CA PRO A 431 3.20 21.90 17.16
C PRO A 431 2.02 22.65 16.52
N TYR A 432 0.83 22.05 16.61
CA TYR A 432 -0.44 22.54 16.07
C TYR A 432 -0.44 22.77 14.56
N ASP A 433 0.43 22.09 13.82
CA ASP A 433 0.53 22.18 12.35
C ASP A 433 0.69 23.61 11.84
N ARG A 434 1.32 24.49 12.64
CA ARG A 434 1.63 25.87 12.21
C ARG A 434 2.53 25.90 10.96
N GLN A 435 3.37 24.88 10.83
CA GLN A 435 4.32 24.69 9.76
C GLN A 435 4.55 23.19 9.52
N ILE A 436 4.37 22.76 8.28
CA ILE A 436 4.69 21.43 7.81
C ILE A 436 5.65 21.54 6.62
N THR A 437 6.91 21.17 6.86
CA THR A 437 7.97 21.18 5.85
C THR A 437 8.45 19.76 5.60
N MET A 438 8.52 19.37 4.33
CA MET A 438 9.18 18.13 3.90
C MET A 438 10.53 18.47 3.27
N ILE A 439 11.57 17.70 3.60
CA ILE A 439 12.91 17.83 3.02
C ILE A 439 13.19 16.55 2.24
N ASP A 440 13.35 16.67 0.93
CA ASP A 440 13.48 15.57 -0.02
C ASP A 440 12.32 14.55 0.01
N THR A 441 12.21 13.79 -1.07
CA THR A 441 11.08 12.87 -1.35
C THR A 441 11.51 11.42 -1.50
N GLY A 442 12.82 11.17 -1.54
CA GLY A 442 13.35 9.88 -1.91
C GLY A 442 13.18 9.59 -3.39
N GLY A 443 13.28 8.30 -3.73
CA GLY A 443 12.87 7.77 -5.02
C GLY A 443 13.83 6.74 -5.59
N ARG A 444 13.31 5.78 -6.35
CA ARG A 444 14.08 4.57 -6.68
C ARG A 444 15.22 4.87 -7.65
N VAL A 445 16.44 4.51 -7.26
CA VAL A 445 17.57 4.43 -8.19
C VAL A 445 17.41 3.17 -9.04
N ASN A 446 16.88 3.32 -10.24
CA ASN A 446 16.67 2.21 -11.17
C ASN A 446 17.98 1.90 -11.91
N PHE A 447 18.59 0.76 -11.58
CA PHE A 447 19.73 0.24 -12.31
C PHE A 447 19.22 -0.75 -13.35
N GLY A 448 19.37 -0.42 -14.64
CA GLY A 448 18.89 -1.27 -15.77
C GLY A 448 17.68 -0.74 -16.52
N GLY A 449 17.24 0.50 -16.28
CA GLY A 449 16.28 1.21 -17.15
C GLY A 449 14.81 0.77 -17.09
N GLN A 450 14.46 -0.33 -16.40
CA GLN A 450 13.07 -0.76 -16.26
C GLN A 450 12.37 -0.02 -15.12
N LYS A 451 11.29 0.71 -15.45
CA LYS A 451 10.40 1.33 -14.47
C LYS A 451 9.58 0.23 -13.82
N ILE A 452 9.82 -0.05 -12.53
CA ILE A 452 9.02 -1.02 -11.78
C ILE A 452 7.60 -0.46 -11.65
N SER A 453 6.61 -1.17 -12.19
CA SER A 453 5.19 -0.81 -12.07
C SER A 453 4.68 -0.99 -10.63
N GLY A 454 3.64 -0.21 -10.28
CA GLY A 454 3.00 -0.18 -8.98
C GLY A 454 3.39 1.03 -8.12
N ARG A 455 2.67 1.19 -7.00
CA ARG A 455 2.83 2.32 -6.06
C ARG A 455 4.28 2.66 -5.72
N SER A 456 4.62 3.94 -5.72
CA SER A 456 5.97 4.44 -5.43
C SER A 456 6.40 4.22 -3.99
N ARG A 457 7.66 4.52 -3.65
CA ARG A 457 8.13 4.39 -2.24
C ARG A 457 7.47 5.47 -1.39
N ALA A 458 7.37 6.70 -1.89
CA ALA A 458 6.66 7.77 -1.22
C ALA A 458 5.20 7.41 -0.91
N GLU A 459 4.46 6.84 -1.87
CA GLU A 459 3.06 6.45 -1.67
C GLU A 459 2.87 5.39 -0.57
N ARG A 460 3.86 4.52 -0.35
CA ARG A 460 3.80 3.46 0.67
C ARG A 460 4.29 3.93 2.03
N ILE A 461 5.23 4.88 2.04
CA ILE A 461 5.97 5.30 3.24
C ILE A 461 5.60 6.74 3.61
N SER A 462 6.18 7.74 2.96
CA SER A 462 6.09 9.14 3.40
C SER A 462 4.68 9.72 3.22
N ILE A 463 4.07 9.60 2.04
CA ILE A 463 2.70 10.08 1.78
C ILE A 463 1.70 9.34 2.66
N ASN A 464 1.84 8.02 2.80
CA ASN A 464 0.98 7.21 3.65
C ASN A 464 1.10 7.63 5.13
N TYR A 465 2.32 7.93 5.60
CA TYR A 465 2.54 8.47 6.92
C TYR A 465 1.91 9.85 7.10
N LEU A 466 2.11 10.80 6.16
CA LEU A 466 1.48 12.12 6.18
C LEU A 466 -0.04 12.01 6.30
N LYS A 467 -0.66 11.18 5.44
CA LYS A 467 -2.09 10.92 5.49
C LYS A 467 -2.53 10.32 6.83
N SER A 468 -1.76 9.39 7.39
CA SER A 468 -2.04 8.81 8.72
C SER A 468 -2.03 9.85 9.85
N GLN A 469 -1.29 10.94 9.68
CA GLN A 469 -1.19 12.05 10.62
C GLN A 469 -2.21 13.18 10.37
N GLY A 470 -3.14 12.99 9.43
CA GLY A 470 -4.10 14.04 9.04
C GLY A 470 -3.52 15.12 8.13
N ILE A 471 -2.29 14.94 7.63
CA ILE A 471 -1.60 15.94 6.83
C ILE A 471 -2.04 15.82 5.37
N SER A 472 -2.72 16.85 4.87
CA SER A 472 -3.22 16.96 3.49
C SER A 472 -2.48 17.99 2.63
N TYR A 473 -1.60 18.79 3.25
CA TYR A 473 -0.82 19.81 2.57
C TYR A 473 0.59 19.92 3.18
N LEU A 474 1.51 20.49 2.41
CA LEU A 474 2.84 20.91 2.84
C LEU A 474 2.95 22.42 2.64
N ASP A 475 3.41 23.13 3.66
CA ASP A 475 3.74 24.54 3.52
C ASP A 475 4.98 24.71 2.65
N ASN A 476 6.01 23.89 2.90
CA ASN A 476 7.23 23.87 2.11
C ASN A 476 7.63 22.44 1.76
N LEU A 477 8.07 22.25 0.53
CA LEU A 477 8.85 21.11 0.10
C LEU A 477 10.25 21.63 -0.29
N CYS A 478 11.27 21.20 0.42
CA CYS A 478 12.66 21.61 0.22
C CYS A 478 13.42 20.47 -0.45
N LEU A 479 13.93 20.67 -1.67
CA LEU A 479 14.72 19.66 -2.37
C LEU A 479 16.20 20.01 -2.32
N SER A 480 17.04 19.08 -1.87
CA SER A 480 18.47 19.33 -1.72
C SER A 480 19.17 19.42 -3.07
N HIS A 481 18.99 18.45 -3.97
CA HIS A 481 19.61 18.37 -5.29
C HIS A 481 18.81 17.43 -6.22
N GLN A 482 19.27 17.15 -7.44
CA GLN A 482 18.46 16.52 -8.50
C GLN A 482 18.40 14.99 -8.48
N ASP A 483 19.19 14.33 -7.63
CA ASP A 483 19.41 12.90 -7.74
C ASP A 483 18.15 12.10 -7.40
N ALA A 484 18.04 10.91 -8.01
CA ALA A 484 16.81 10.12 -7.97
C ALA A 484 16.45 9.64 -6.56
N ASP A 485 17.42 9.47 -5.68
CA ASP A 485 17.22 9.11 -4.28
C ASP A 485 16.88 10.29 -3.36
N HIS A 486 16.75 11.50 -3.92
CA HIS A 486 16.26 12.70 -3.24
C HIS A 486 14.96 13.22 -3.87
N VAL A 487 14.89 13.28 -5.20
CA VAL A 487 13.75 13.89 -5.94
C VAL A 487 13.09 12.92 -6.91
N GLY A 488 13.32 11.62 -6.77
CA GLY A 488 12.71 10.61 -7.64
C GLY A 488 11.19 10.51 -7.50
N ASP A 489 10.67 10.65 -6.27
CA ASP A 489 9.24 10.53 -5.96
C ASP A 489 8.54 11.91 -5.84
N VAL A 490 9.19 13.01 -6.23
CA VAL A 490 8.63 14.38 -6.15
C VAL A 490 7.31 14.54 -6.90
N GLY A 491 7.18 13.87 -8.05
CA GLY A 491 5.95 13.90 -8.85
C GLY A 491 4.78 13.27 -8.10
N ASP A 492 5.01 12.14 -7.44
CA ASP A 492 3.99 11.45 -6.64
C ASP A 492 3.58 12.30 -5.43
N VAL A 493 4.54 12.99 -4.79
CA VAL A 493 4.25 13.90 -3.68
C VAL A 493 3.40 15.10 -4.14
N LEU A 494 3.78 15.75 -5.25
CA LEU A 494 3.03 16.89 -5.82
C LEU A 494 1.63 16.48 -6.31
N GLN A 495 1.47 15.23 -6.76
CA GLN A 495 0.17 14.69 -7.17
C GLN A 495 -0.72 14.38 -5.97
N ALA A 496 -0.17 13.79 -4.90
CA ALA A 496 -0.95 13.29 -3.77
C ALA A 496 -1.19 14.30 -2.65
N ILE A 497 -0.31 15.28 -2.47
CA ILE A 497 -0.33 16.25 -1.37
C ILE A 497 -0.19 17.67 -1.94
N HIS A 498 -1.03 18.60 -1.47
CA HIS A 498 -0.94 19.99 -1.92
C HIS A 498 0.31 20.67 -1.34
N VAL A 499 1.24 21.07 -2.21
CA VAL A 499 2.46 21.80 -1.81
C VAL A 499 2.29 23.29 -2.12
N LYS A 500 2.41 24.16 -1.11
CA LYS A 500 2.33 25.62 -1.30
C LYS A 500 3.59 26.18 -1.94
N LYS A 501 4.77 25.85 -1.39
CA LYS A 501 6.07 26.33 -1.87
C LYS A 501 7.06 25.19 -2.08
N LEU A 502 7.72 25.17 -3.23
CA LEU A 502 8.77 24.24 -3.60
C LEU A 502 10.11 24.97 -3.62
N TYR A 503 10.94 24.77 -2.61
CA TYR A 503 12.29 25.34 -2.51
C TYR A 503 13.30 24.42 -3.18
N ILE A 504 14.11 24.99 -4.06
CA ILE A 504 15.16 24.27 -4.79
C ILE A 504 16.44 25.11 -4.86
N PRO A 505 17.63 24.52 -5.01
CA PRO A 505 18.86 25.28 -5.22
C PRO A 505 18.74 26.20 -6.42
N ALA A 506 19.28 27.41 -6.31
CA ALA A 506 19.32 28.34 -7.43
C ALA A 506 20.03 27.72 -8.64
N GLY A 507 19.47 27.93 -9.83
CA GLY A 507 19.95 27.34 -11.07
C GLY A 507 19.34 25.97 -11.41
N MET A 508 18.77 25.24 -10.44
CA MET A 508 18.16 23.93 -10.69
C MET A 508 16.95 24.02 -11.63
N THR A 509 16.28 25.17 -11.71
CA THR A 509 15.23 25.44 -12.72
C THR A 509 15.73 25.33 -14.15
N ASN A 510 17.03 25.50 -14.39
CA ASN A 510 17.63 25.42 -15.72
C ASN A 510 17.91 23.97 -16.14
N ASN A 511 17.63 23.00 -15.26
CA ASN A 511 17.78 21.58 -15.55
C ASN A 511 16.53 21.03 -16.25
N PRO A 512 16.59 20.70 -17.55
CA PRO A 512 15.40 20.27 -18.29
C PRO A 512 14.88 18.91 -17.84
N GLN A 513 15.74 18.01 -17.36
CA GLN A 513 15.33 16.68 -16.90
C GLN A 513 14.53 16.77 -15.61
N PHE A 514 14.99 17.61 -14.67
CA PHE A 514 14.28 17.88 -13.43
C PHE A 514 12.94 18.58 -13.70
N MET A 515 12.94 19.65 -14.49
CA MET A 515 11.69 20.38 -14.80
C MET A 515 10.67 19.50 -15.51
N LYS A 516 11.09 18.61 -16.41
CA LYS A 516 10.20 17.62 -17.05
C LYS A 516 9.54 16.68 -16.04
N ARG A 517 10.21 16.36 -14.91
CA ARG A 517 9.67 15.49 -13.86
C ARG A 517 8.59 16.19 -13.03
N ILE A 518 8.74 17.50 -12.77
CA ILE A 518 7.81 18.23 -11.89
C ILE A 518 6.68 18.97 -12.64
N ASN A 519 6.93 19.48 -13.84
CA ASN A 519 5.98 20.34 -14.58
C ASN A 519 4.57 19.75 -14.73
N PRO A 520 4.36 18.45 -14.99
CA PRO A 520 3.01 17.88 -15.08
C PRO A 520 2.20 17.95 -13.78
N PHE A 521 2.87 18.10 -12.63
CA PHE A 521 2.28 18.03 -11.30
C PHE A 521 2.25 19.38 -10.57
N ILE A 522 3.06 20.34 -11.02
CA ILE A 522 3.03 21.72 -10.51
C ILE A 522 1.70 22.36 -10.95
N LYS A 523 0.80 22.57 -9.98
CA LYS A 523 -0.45 23.32 -10.17
C LYS A 523 -0.31 24.69 -9.50
N ASN A 524 -0.85 24.84 -8.29
CA ASN A 524 -0.80 26.07 -7.49
C ASN A 524 0.45 26.13 -6.58
N THR A 525 1.56 25.51 -7.00
CA THR A 525 2.79 25.41 -6.21
C THR A 525 3.77 26.48 -6.66
N GLN A 526 4.22 27.34 -5.74
CA GLN A 526 5.22 28.35 -6.02
C GLN A 526 6.63 27.74 -5.98
N ILE A 527 7.36 27.75 -7.10
CA ILE A 527 8.77 27.36 -7.13
C ILE A 527 9.63 28.53 -6.64
N VAL A 528 10.50 28.28 -5.67
CA VAL A 528 11.35 29.28 -5.01
C VAL A 528 12.82 28.82 -5.10
N PRO A 529 13.58 29.28 -6.11
CA PRO A 529 15.01 29.04 -6.19
C PRO A 529 15.74 29.79 -5.07
N VAL A 530 16.66 29.11 -4.36
CA VAL A 530 17.33 29.70 -3.19
C VAL A 530 18.85 29.54 -3.15
N GLN A 531 19.49 30.45 -2.41
CA GLN A 531 20.94 30.50 -2.16
C GLN A 531 21.23 30.76 -0.68
N ALA A 532 22.50 30.59 -0.31
CA ALA A 532 23.01 30.89 1.02
C ALA A 532 22.59 32.29 1.51
N GLY A 533 22.16 32.38 2.77
CA GLY A 533 21.66 33.59 3.43
C GLY A 533 20.14 33.78 3.36
N GLN A 534 19.43 33.05 2.49
CA GLN A 534 17.97 33.14 2.39
C GLN A 534 17.25 32.28 3.43
N GLN A 535 16.06 32.69 3.84
CA GLN A 535 15.22 31.96 4.80
C GLN A 535 14.14 31.15 4.09
N VAL A 536 13.84 29.96 4.62
CA VAL A 536 12.65 29.20 4.23
C VAL A 536 11.46 29.76 5.03
N VAL A 537 10.61 30.53 4.36
CA VAL A 537 9.57 31.35 4.99
C VAL A 537 8.68 30.52 5.92
N GLY A 538 8.48 31.03 7.15
CA GLY A 538 7.64 30.42 8.18
C GLY A 538 8.33 29.32 8.99
N THR A 539 9.53 28.88 8.60
CA THR A 539 10.31 27.85 9.31
C THR A 539 11.48 28.48 10.08
N PRO A 540 12.12 27.73 10.99
CA PRO A 540 13.38 28.17 11.61
C PRO A 540 14.61 27.98 10.69
N PHE A 541 14.44 27.64 9.41
CA PHE A 541 15.55 27.27 8.52
C PHE A 541 16.09 28.42 7.68
N THR A 542 17.41 28.59 7.75
CA THR A 542 18.24 29.39 6.85
C THR A 542 18.96 28.46 5.88
N VAL A 543 19.01 28.85 4.61
CA VAL A 543 19.85 28.21 3.60
C VAL A 543 21.29 28.67 3.82
N VAL A 544 22.24 27.74 3.99
CA VAL A 544 23.67 28.05 4.18
C VAL A 544 24.54 27.63 2.99
N HIS A 545 23.95 26.95 2.00
CA HIS A 545 24.54 26.55 0.73
C HIS A 545 23.38 26.26 -0.25
N PRO A 546 23.49 26.53 -1.57
CA PRO A 546 24.69 26.92 -2.32
C PRO A 546 25.00 28.42 -2.33
N PHE A 547 26.27 28.77 -2.51
CA PHE A 547 26.74 30.16 -2.66
C PHE A 547 26.65 30.68 -4.10
N LYS A 548 26.53 29.78 -5.09
CA LYS A 548 26.40 30.09 -6.51
C LYS A 548 25.29 29.23 -7.14
N PRO A 549 24.66 29.68 -8.24
CA PRO A 549 23.71 28.84 -8.95
C PRO A 549 24.39 27.62 -9.58
N GLY A 550 23.68 26.50 -9.64
CA GLY A 550 24.13 25.27 -10.29
C GLY A 550 22.97 24.44 -10.82
N LEU A 551 23.26 23.31 -11.48
CA LEU A 551 22.22 22.47 -12.11
C LEU A 551 21.56 21.49 -11.13
N GLY A 552 21.97 21.52 -9.86
CA GLY A 552 21.48 20.66 -8.80
C GLY A 552 22.25 19.35 -8.73
N SER A 553 23.57 19.36 -8.96
CA SER A 553 24.41 18.20 -8.59
C SER A 553 24.67 18.16 -7.08
N ASN A 554 25.40 17.16 -6.59
CA ASN A 554 25.71 17.00 -5.17
C ASN A 554 26.43 18.24 -4.60
N GLU A 555 27.33 18.83 -5.38
CA GLU A 555 28.08 20.04 -5.05
C GLU A 555 27.20 21.30 -5.03
N ASP A 556 25.97 21.23 -5.53
CA ASP A 556 24.97 22.32 -5.51
C ASP A 556 23.93 22.12 -4.39
N SER A 557 24.09 21.09 -3.54
CA SER A 557 23.08 20.68 -2.56
C SER A 557 22.61 21.82 -1.66
N MET A 558 21.31 22.07 -1.57
CA MET A 558 20.77 23.02 -0.60
C MET A 558 20.98 22.49 0.82
N VAL A 559 21.73 23.24 1.63
CA VAL A 559 21.95 22.93 3.06
C VAL A 559 21.10 23.83 3.93
N LEU A 560 20.32 23.23 4.82
CA LEU A 560 19.42 23.93 5.74
C LEU A 560 19.98 23.89 7.16
N SER A 561 20.10 25.06 7.78
CA SER A 561 20.46 25.22 9.20
C SER A 561 19.34 25.91 9.96
N GLY A 562 19.00 25.43 11.15
CA GLY A 562 17.95 26.04 11.96
C GLY A 562 17.88 25.50 13.38
N GLN A 563 17.10 26.16 14.24
CA GLN A 563 16.90 25.73 15.62
C GLN A 563 15.48 25.17 15.81
N ILE A 564 15.38 23.92 16.27
CA ILE A 564 14.11 23.27 16.58
C ILE A 564 14.22 22.74 18.01
N ASN A 565 13.26 23.13 18.85
CA ASN A 565 13.21 22.75 20.26
C ASN A 565 14.52 23.01 21.05
N GLY A 566 15.19 24.12 20.77
CA GLY A 566 16.47 24.46 21.42
C GLY A 566 17.70 23.77 20.82
N LEU A 567 17.54 22.73 19.99
CA LEU A 567 18.64 22.06 19.28
C LEU A 567 18.92 22.72 17.94
N ARG A 568 20.20 22.87 17.57
CA ARG A 568 20.62 23.30 16.23
C ARG A 568 20.67 22.09 15.30
N TRP A 569 20.06 22.23 14.12
CA TRP A 569 19.96 21.19 13.11
C TRP A 569 20.70 21.63 11.86
N LEU A 570 21.34 20.66 11.19
CA LEU A 570 21.96 20.85 9.89
C LEU A 570 21.58 19.68 8.98
N PHE A 571 20.87 19.98 7.88
CA PHE A 571 20.49 19.04 6.83
C PHE A 571 21.35 19.32 5.60
N THR A 572 22.29 18.43 5.31
CA THR A 572 23.37 18.67 4.33
C THR A 572 23.09 18.16 2.92
N GLY A 573 22.01 17.39 2.71
CA GLY A 573 21.81 16.67 1.45
C GLY A 573 23.04 15.80 1.16
N ASP A 574 23.52 15.82 -0.08
CA ASP A 574 24.66 15.03 -0.50
C ASP A 574 25.91 15.89 -0.77
N LEU A 575 26.01 17.03 -0.08
CA LEU A 575 27.14 17.94 -0.19
C LEU A 575 28.46 17.23 0.14
N ASP A 576 29.47 17.48 -0.69
CA ASP A 576 30.79 16.89 -0.57
C ASP A 576 31.66 17.63 0.47
N GLN A 577 32.83 17.07 0.78
CA GLN A 577 33.76 17.67 1.73
C GLN A 577 34.22 19.07 1.32
N ALA A 578 34.29 19.37 0.02
CA ALA A 578 34.68 20.71 -0.46
C ALA A 578 33.60 21.74 -0.12
N GLY A 579 32.34 21.47 -0.41
CA GLY A 579 31.22 22.32 -0.02
C GLY A 579 31.07 22.46 1.50
N GLU A 580 31.29 21.38 2.25
CA GLU A 580 31.29 21.41 3.72
C GLU A 580 32.35 22.38 4.28
N ARG A 581 33.56 22.39 3.73
CA ARG A 581 34.62 23.34 4.10
C ARG A 581 34.28 24.77 3.66
N GLU A 582 33.65 24.94 2.51
CA GLU A 582 33.21 26.24 2.01
C GLU A 582 32.15 26.88 2.94
N ILE A 583 31.22 26.07 3.47
CA ILE A 583 30.25 26.51 4.48
C ILE A 583 30.98 27.07 5.71
N LEU A 584 31.98 26.38 6.25
CA LEU A 584 32.72 26.86 7.43
C LEU A 584 33.63 28.05 7.14
N THR A 585 33.97 28.30 5.88
CA THR A 585 34.70 29.51 5.47
C THR A 585 33.78 30.73 5.54
N HIS A 586 32.53 30.60 5.07
CA HIS A 586 31.54 31.68 5.12
C HIS A 586 30.88 31.84 6.50
N TYR A 587 30.73 30.73 7.24
CA TYR A 587 30.08 30.68 8.54
C TYR A 587 31.00 30.00 9.59
N PRO A 588 32.13 30.62 9.99
CA PRO A 588 33.12 30.00 10.87
C PRO A 588 32.60 29.71 12.29
N ALA A 589 31.56 30.44 12.72
CA ALA A 589 30.89 30.25 14.00
C ALA A 589 29.77 29.18 13.95
N LEU A 590 29.49 28.58 12.78
CA LEU A 590 28.44 27.58 12.65
C LEU A 590 28.74 26.38 13.55
N ARG A 591 27.70 25.95 14.26
CA ARG A 591 27.70 24.79 15.16
C ARG A 591 26.37 24.08 14.98
N THR A 592 26.36 22.77 15.19
CA THR A 592 25.12 21.97 15.13
C THR A 592 25.04 21.03 16.32
N ASP A 593 23.84 20.70 16.77
CA ASP A 593 23.63 19.65 17.78
C ASP A 593 23.21 18.35 17.10
N VAL A 594 22.41 18.43 16.03
CA VAL A 594 22.00 17.29 15.21
C VAL A 594 22.44 17.50 13.76
N LEU A 595 23.25 16.58 13.26
CA LEU A 595 23.77 16.61 11.90
C LEU A 595 23.19 15.45 11.09
N LYS A 596 22.46 15.73 10.01
CA LYS A 596 22.29 14.74 8.94
C LYS A 596 23.62 14.64 8.20
N LEU A 597 24.19 13.43 8.15
CA LEU A 597 25.49 13.21 7.52
C LEU A 597 25.34 13.33 6.00
N GLY A 598 26.30 14.00 5.36
CA GLY A 598 26.29 14.17 3.91
C GLY A 598 26.30 12.83 3.18
N HIS A 599 25.57 12.76 2.06
CA HIS A 599 25.68 11.67 1.09
C HIS A 599 25.49 10.28 1.70
N HIS A 600 24.47 10.14 2.54
CA HIS A 600 24.09 8.88 3.20
C HIS A 600 25.19 8.29 4.09
N GLY A 601 26.14 9.12 4.54
CA GLY A 601 27.34 8.70 5.26
C GLY A 601 28.46 8.19 4.35
N SER A 602 28.57 8.74 3.14
CA SER A 602 29.67 8.45 2.21
C SER A 602 31.01 8.97 2.74
N LYS A 603 32.10 8.33 2.30
CA LYS A 603 33.47 8.78 2.55
C LYS A 603 33.85 10.06 1.78
N THR A 604 33.04 10.47 0.80
CA THR A 604 33.25 11.72 0.03
C THR A 604 32.60 12.95 0.67
N SER A 605 31.93 12.76 1.81
CA SER A 605 31.35 13.82 2.64
C SER A 605 31.85 13.66 4.09
N SER A 606 31.30 14.44 5.02
CA SER A 606 31.56 14.35 6.46
C SER A 606 33.04 14.53 6.79
N ASP A 607 33.65 15.60 6.27
CA ASP A 607 35.06 15.94 6.46
C ASP A 607 35.44 15.95 7.96
N PRO A 608 36.48 15.22 8.39
CA PRO A 608 36.84 15.12 9.81
C PRO A 608 37.14 16.45 10.50
N GLU A 609 37.64 17.45 9.78
CA GLU A 609 37.86 18.78 10.34
C GLU A 609 36.55 19.56 10.46
N VAL A 610 35.67 19.46 9.46
CA VAL A 610 34.34 20.07 9.51
C VAL A 610 33.52 19.50 10.66
N ILE A 611 33.47 18.18 10.81
CA ILE A 611 32.76 17.51 11.91
C ILE A 611 33.28 18.01 13.28
N ARG A 612 34.61 18.10 13.44
CA ARG A 612 35.24 18.59 14.67
C ARG A 612 34.86 20.05 14.98
N ARG A 613 34.77 20.91 13.95
CA ARG A 613 34.41 22.32 14.10
C ARG A 613 32.92 22.52 14.34
N LEU A 614 32.05 21.74 13.68
CA LEU A 614 30.60 21.78 13.87
C LEU A 614 30.17 21.29 15.25
N GLN A 615 30.94 20.38 15.86
CA GLN A 615 30.70 19.78 17.17
C GLN A 615 29.28 19.18 17.33
N PRO A 616 28.81 18.33 16.39
CA PRO A 616 27.51 17.67 16.52
C PRO A 616 27.47 16.79 17.77
N LYS A 617 26.30 16.72 18.40
CA LYS A 617 26.04 15.79 19.51
C LYS A 617 25.47 14.47 19.01
N ILE A 618 24.73 14.51 17.89
CA ILE A 618 24.08 13.34 17.29
C ILE A 618 24.26 13.41 15.77
N GLY A 619 24.64 12.29 15.17
CA GLY A 619 24.60 12.06 13.73
C GLY A 619 23.34 11.33 13.29
N ILE A 620 22.79 11.69 12.14
CA ILE A 620 21.72 10.94 11.46
C ILE A 620 22.20 10.47 10.10
N ILE A 621 22.13 9.17 9.86
CA ILE A 621 22.50 8.52 8.62
C ILE A 621 21.23 7.97 7.97
N SER A 622 20.90 8.45 6.77
CA SER A 622 19.84 7.87 5.94
C SER A 622 20.50 6.95 4.92
N ALA A 623 20.37 5.63 5.05
CA ALA A 623 20.99 4.70 4.11
C ALA A 623 20.15 3.42 3.93
N GLY A 624 20.30 2.76 2.78
CA GLY A 624 19.55 1.54 2.48
C GLY A 624 20.23 0.27 2.97
N ARG A 625 19.49 -0.71 3.47
CA ARG A 625 20.03 -2.04 3.84
C ARG A 625 20.65 -2.72 2.61
N LYS A 626 21.85 -3.31 2.77
CA LYS A 626 22.58 -3.99 1.68
C LYS A 626 22.68 -3.12 0.42
N ASN A 627 22.84 -1.80 0.57
CA ASN A 627 23.03 -0.90 -0.57
C ASN A 627 24.37 -1.20 -1.26
N ARG A 628 24.41 -0.97 -2.57
CA ARG A 628 25.57 -1.25 -3.42
C ARG A 628 26.78 -0.34 -3.18
N TYR A 629 26.56 0.82 -2.54
CA TYR A 629 27.59 1.82 -2.30
C TYR A 629 28.42 1.51 -1.04
N GLY A 630 27.96 0.57 -0.21
CA GLY A 630 28.57 0.29 1.09
C GLY A 630 28.37 1.42 2.09
N HIS A 631 27.33 2.24 1.92
CA HIS A 631 26.98 3.33 2.85
C HIS A 631 26.32 2.78 4.13
N PRO A 632 26.53 3.41 5.29
CA PRO A 632 27.59 4.39 5.54
C PRO A 632 28.98 3.74 5.45
N ASN A 633 29.96 4.49 4.94
CA ASN A 633 31.32 3.98 4.81
C ASN A 633 32.04 3.93 6.17
N GLN A 634 33.01 3.01 6.30
CA GLN A 634 33.74 2.79 7.55
C GLN A 634 34.55 4.03 7.96
N GLU A 635 35.07 4.78 7.00
CA GLU A 635 35.81 6.03 7.20
C GLU A 635 34.94 7.09 7.88
N THR A 636 33.67 7.20 7.48
CA THR A 636 32.71 8.12 8.08
C THR A 636 32.32 7.68 9.48
N LEU A 637 32.09 6.36 9.69
CA LEU A 637 31.82 5.81 11.01
C LEU A 637 33.01 6.00 11.97
N ALA A 638 34.24 5.81 11.48
CA ALA A 638 35.46 6.07 12.25
C ALA A 638 35.56 7.54 12.64
N THR A 639 35.25 8.47 11.71
CA THR A 639 35.22 9.91 11.99
C THR A 639 34.25 10.25 13.13
N LEU A 640 33.04 9.66 13.10
CA LEU A 640 32.06 9.84 14.18
C LEU A 640 32.56 9.25 15.51
N ALA A 641 33.14 8.05 15.48
CA ALA A 641 33.67 7.37 16.66
C ALA A 641 34.83 8.16 17.32
N THR A 642 35.78 8.68 16.53
CA THR A 642 36.89 9.51 17.01
C THR A 642 36.43 10.79 17.69
N ASN A 643 35.30 11.36 17.25
CA ASN A 643 34.72 12.56 17.85
C ASN A 643 33.65 12.24 18.92
N HIS A 644 33.47 10.96 19.28
CA HIS A 644 32.47 10.49 20.25
C HIS A 644 31.02 10.89 19.92
N ILE A 645 30.68 10.88 18.63
CA ILE A 645 29.35 11.25 18.13
C ILE A 645 28.50 9.99 17.95
N PRO A 646 27.47 9.74 18.79
CA PRO A 646 26.51 8.68 18.52
C PRO A 646 25.72 8.98 17.24
N ALA A 647 25.36 7.94 16.47
CA ALA A 647 24.62 8.12 15.23
C ALA A 647 23.46 7.13 15.07
N PHE A 648 22.27 7.66 14.79
CA PHE A 648 21.16 6.85 14.32
C PHE A 648 21.32 6.54 12.82
N ASN A 649 20.91 5.35 12.41
CA ASN A 649 20.98 4.93 11.01
C ASN A 649 19.68 4.22 10.61
N THR A 650 19.00 4.71 9.57
CA THR A 650 17.71 4.16 9.10
C THR A 650 17.81 2.67 8.74
N GLN A 651 18.98 2.18 8.33
CA GLN A 651 19.23 0.76 8.05
C GLN A 651 18.91 -0.15 9.24
N VAL A 652 19.25 0.29 10.46
CA VAL A 652 19.15 -0.52 11.68
C VAL A 652 18.04 -0.03 12.60
N ASN A 653 17.75 1.27 12.60
CA ASN A 653 16.74 1.89 13.46
C ASN A 653 15.36 1.97 12.79
N GLY A 654 15.27 1.80 11.46
CA GLY A 654 14.05 2.10 10.71
C GLY A 654 13.79 3.61 10.68
N MET A 655 12.52 4.02 10.68
CA MET A 655 12.14 5.42 10.89
C MET A 655 12.74 5.94 12.19
N ILE A 656 13.38 7.10 12.13
CA ILE A 656 13.94 7.80 13.29
C ILE A 656 13.14 9.09 13.48
N ARG A 657 12.81 9.41 14.72
CA ARG A 657 11.99 10.58 15.02
C ARG A 657 12.47 11.29 16.27
N TYR A 658 12.47 12.60 16.24
CA TYR A 658 12.58 13.44 17.42
C TYR A 658 11.24 14.13 17.66
N ARG A 659 10.58 13.83 18.78
CA ARG A 659 9.29 14.44 19.16
C ARG A 659 9.49 15.42 20.31
N TYR A 660 8.73 16.50 20.32
CA TYR A 660 8.82 17.51 21.37
C TYR A 660 7.49 18.21 21.62
N THR A 661 7.25 18.64 22.86
CA THR A 661 6.01 19.36 23.26
C THR A 661 6.26 20.78 23.73
N ASN A 662 7.37 21.01 24.43
CA ASN A 662 7.81 22.31 24.93
C ASN A 662 9.33 22.44 24.77
N PRO A 663 9.88 23.68 24.76
CA PRO A 663 11.32 23.90 24.82
C PRO A 663 11.89 23.12 26.00
N ASN A 664 12.82 22.19 25.72
CA ASN A 664 13.48 21.28 26.68
C ASN A 664 12.77 19.94 26.99
N ASN A 665 11.62 19.65 26.40
CA ASN A 665 11.00 18.32 26.52
C ASN A 665 10.86 17.68 25.14
N GLY A 666 11.93 17.03 24.69
CA GLY A 666 11.92 16.21 23.48
C GLY A 666 12.76 14.96 23.62
N HIS A 667 12.36 13.92 22.91
CA HIS A 667 12.94 12.58 22.99
C HIS A 667 13.04 11.96 21.59
N TRP A 668 13.98 11.01 21.47
CA TRP A 668 14.17 10.23 20.25
C TRP A 668 13.32 8.97 20.29
N GLU A 669 12.73 8.62 19.16
CA GLU A 669 11.98 7.41 18.91
C GLU A 669 12.53 6.74 17.64
N THR A 670 12.52 5.42 17.62
CA THR A 670 12.97 4.63 16.46
C THR A 670 12.04 3.44 16.28
N PHE A 671 11.82 3.02 15.03
CA PHE A 671 10.81 2.00 14.74
C PHE A 671 11.28 0.56 15.01
N LEU A 672 12.52 0.20 14.65
CA LEU A 672 12.99 -1.19 14.72
C LEU A 672 13.79 -1.50 15.98
N LYS A 673 14.66 -0.58 16.42
CA LYS A 673 15.59 -0.81 17.53
C LYS A 673 15.52 0.36 18.48
N GLU A 674 14.91 0.14 19.64
CA GLU A 674 14.81 1.15 20.69
C GLU A 674 16.21 1.59 21.17
N ASN A 675 16.43 2.91 21.01
CA ASN A 675 17.43 3.79 21.61
C ASN A 675 18.93 3.53 21.39
N LEU A 676 19.63 4.65 21.14
CA LEU A 676 21.06 4.87 21.43
C LEU A 676 21.25 5.71 22.71
N LEU A 677 20.16 6.28 23.26
CA LEU A 677 20.15 7.25 24.36
C LEU A 677 18.90 7.05 25.23
#